data_AF-A0A0K0GPC4-F1
#
_entry.id   AF-A0A0K0GPC4-F1
#
_cell.length_a   1.000
_cell.length_b   1.000
_cell.length_c   1.000
_cell.angle_alpha   90.00
_cell.angle_beta   90.00
_cell.angle_gamma   90.00
#
_symmetry.space_group_name_H-M   'P 1'
#
loop_
_entity.id
_entity.type
_entity.pdbx_description
1 polymer ?
#
loop_
_entity_poly.entity_id
_entity_poly.type
_entity_poly.pdbx_seq_one_letter_code
_entity_poly.pdbx_strand_id
1 'polypeptide(L)'
;MTECSYVVAQANALLLPNRMGERLVEVPADRPGIVIFIHGVNDPGAGYPTVEKGLCQGLNERLSRIDLRAGQYGVKYAEAKKSPLKPGEQGYKEVASVKYDPDTYLYQRSEDTTSKLPTHSMFIPFYWGYRASDNEIAKDKRGNPTRLRSQYQDTAGNRLDANFAKAGGFFVNATSNLPDMYGKGFETTLKTRGVQMVSPDFTYFGNAPPRRYFVLAAERLAMLVSEIRRLAPDDTITIMGHSQGTMITLLAQAMLADRRQRCADCLILVDSPYSLLEPKGEEQTTQAKLQTLIKIVKAVTAQPYTRPALNELQVGQPGYGGRTGHGWTPSQGTRLDAEGKQIVFAERDNRGKVYLYFCPQDTTVALDQVQGIGTYGVPDTVHVAWKRKFYSTERTASLPAMDALKDMRFHQRMWTKLLRGGKPVAVGLPPQHIPLRMEDEARYPGGGVGPTTTASQTPLPQEGRYINGEALQPPHAPQMEDGEADARQYKSSTPLRGTPTRAGKDAPDDVSVDVALGNPKASLNQYRVFERFVDKNLSDPDLQELTQQFNANHPDLNDQTPGYDCENGDDMGYMLWRHATPNEVRAQMAHNPAALVDNSYHSAMLRSTENHRWVTAMDVAIGQAQTLDDPEWRKVLIAFANWRTPFKPSESQLPGQLTLLELANFEKLSPGAQMLAQQTAYYYTTGKFPDGVSKEPPDKYVISRTRAQRAESNE
;
A
#
# COMPACT_ATOMS: atom_id res chain seq x y z
N MET A 1 0.49 30.61 40.26
CA MET A 1 1.06 29.60 39.36
C MET A 1 1.81 30.34 38.28
N THR A 2 3.13 30.45 38.43
CA THR A 2 4.01 31.02 37.40
C THR A 2 4.05 30.04 36.23
N GLU A 3 3.59 30.47 35.06
CA GLU A 3 3.79 29.76 33.80
C GLU A 3 5.29 29.58 33.60
N CYS A 4 5.79 28.35 33.79
CA CYS A 4 7.13 27.99 33.36
C CYS A 4 7.13 27.96 31.83
N SER A 5 7.67 29.01 31.21
CA SER A 5 8.00 29.02 29.79
C SER A 5 8.98 27.88 29.50
N TYR A 6 8.53 26.85 28.76
CA TYR A 6 9.32 25.69 28.35
C TYR A 6 9.97 25.96 26.99
N VAL A 7 11.27 25.74 26.89
CA VAL A 7 12.07 25.98 25.67
C VAL A 7 12.53 24.64 25.10
N VAL A 8 11.94 24.25 23.97
CA VAL A 8 12.25 23.00 23.23
C VAL A 8 13.57 23.12 22.48
N ALA A 9 13.84 24.28 21.91
CA ALA A 9 15.09 24.66 21.26
C ALA A 9 15.18 26.20 21.22
N GLN A 10 16.40 26.73 21.24
CA GLN A 10 16.67 28.17 21.22
C GLN A 10 17.53 28.51 20.01
N ALA A 11 17.13 29.53 19.25
CA ALA A 11 17.96 30.19 18.26
C ALA A 11 18.04 31.69 18.58
N ASN A 12 19.19 32.30 18.33
CA ASN A 12 19.41 33.72 18.54
C ASN A 12 19.40 34.44 17.19
N ALA A 13 18.55 35.46 17.03
CA ALA A 13 18.50 36.30 15.84
C ALA A 13 18.81 37.76 16.19
N LEU A 14 19.74 38.37 15.47
CA LEU A 14 20.05 39.81 15.54
C LEU A 14 19.01 40.57 14.72
N LEU A 15 18.12 41.31 15.38
CA LEU A 15 17.11 42.11 14.68
C LEU A 15 17.43 43.62 14.68
N LEU A 16 18.13 44.19 15.67
CA LEU A 16 18.62 45.59 15.74
C LEU A 16 19.79 45.76 16.75
N PRO A 17 20.69 46.77 16.61
CA PRO A 17 21.67 47.15 17.64
C PRO A 17 21.02 47.72 18.92
N ASN A 18 21.63 47.52 20.09
CA ASN A 18 21.27 48.11 21.41
C ASN A 18 19.99 47.62 22.11
N ARG A 19 19.69 46.30 22.08
CA ARG A 19 18.61 45.72 22.92
C ARG A 19 19.17 45.04 24.18
N MET A 20 18.39 45.11 25.28
CA MET A 20 18.75 44.66 26.63
C MET A 20 18.77 43.12 26.85
N GLY A 21 18.53 42.29 25.82
CA GLY A 21 18.52 40.83 25.98
C GLY A 21 18.08 40.04 24.76
N GLU A 22 18.28 38.72 24.80
CA GLU A 22 17.87 37.75 23.78
C GLU A 22 16.35 37.63 23.71
N ARG A 23 15.80 37.46 22.50
CA ARG A 23 14.40 37.08 22.31
C ARG A 23 14.33 35.61 21.95
N LEU A 24 13.73 34.81 22.83
CA LEU A 24 13.46 33.41 22.55
C LEU A 24 12.46 33.31 21.39
N VAL A 25 12.82 32.52 20.38
CA VAL A 25 11.93 32.10 19.30
C VAL A 25 11.66 30.62 19.44
N GLU A 26 10.41 30.23 19.25
CA GLU A 26 10.04 28.82 19.24
C GLU A 26 10.59 28.18 17.97
N VAL A 27 11.39 27.13 18.14
CA VAL A 27 11.85 26.27 17.06
C VAL A 27 11.08 24.95 17.17
N PRO A 28 10.48 24.44 16.08
CA PRO A 28 9.82 23.14 16.10
C PRO A 28 10.77 22.05 16.61
N ALA A 29 10.23 21.11 17.39
CA ALA A 29 10.99 19.94 17.82
C ALA A 29 11.40 19.07 16.61
N ASP A 30 12.64 18.62 16.57
CA ASP A 30 13.15 17.71 15.54
C ASP A 30 12.32 16.41 15.49
N ARG A 31 12.11 15.87 14.30
CA ARG A 31 11.38 14.61 14.12
C ARG A 31 12.19 13.42 14.66
N PRO A 32 11.53 12.42 15.25
CA PRO A 32 12.20 11.31 15.92
C PRO A 32 12.66 10.20 14.96
N GLY A 33 12.76 10.47 13.66
CA GLY A 33 13.05 9.47 12.61
C GLY A 33 12.21 9.70 11.35
N ILE A 34 12.41 8.82 10.37
CA ILE A 34 11.75 8.83 9.06
C ILE A 34 11.00 7.52 8.91
N VAL A 35 9.73 7.57 8.49
CA VAL A 35 8.94 6.40 8.11
C VAL A 35 8.57 6.52 6.64
N ILE A 36 9.12 5.63 5.81
CA ILE A 36 8.74 5.50 4.40
C ILE A 36 7.71 4.38 4.32
N PHE A 37 6.51 4.67 3.81
CA PHE A 37 5.46 3.66 3.61
C PHE A 37 5.21 3.40 2.13
N ILE A 38 5.19 2.13 1.74
CA ILE A 38 5.04 1.67 0.36
C ILE A 38 3.76 0.83 0.26
N HIS A 39 2.82 1.30 -0.55
CA HIS A 39 1.54 0.62 -0.81
C HIS A 39 1.70 -0.66 -1.66
N GLY A 40 0.63 -1.47 -1.71
CA GLY A 40 0.54 -2.72 -2.47
C GLY A 40 0.23 -2.54 -3.97
N VAL A 41 -0.15 -3.64 -4.62
CA VAL A 41 -0.64 -3.63 -6.01
C VAL A 41 -2.06 -3.12 -6.10
N ASN A 42 -2.45 -2.55 -7.24
CA ASN A 42 -3.81 -2.05 -7.49
C ASN A 42 -4.30 -1.06 -6.40
N ASP A 43 -3.38 -0.31 -5.81
CA ASP A 43 -3.60 0.60 -4.68
C ASP A 43 -2.89 1.94 -4.97
N PRO A 44 -3.61 3.08 -4.96
CA PRO A 44 -2.99 4.40 -5.07
C PRO A 44 -2.53 5.00 -3.74
N GLY A 45 -2.64 4.27 -2.63
CA GLY A 45 -2.22 4.70 -1.29
C GLY A 45 -3.35 4.78 -0.27
N ALA A 46 -4.36 3.90 -0.35
CA ALA A 46 -5.55 3.93 0.48
C ALA A 46 -5.25 3.87 2.00
N GLY A 47 -4.18 3.17 2.38
CA GLY A 47 -3.74 3.09 3.78
C GLY A 47 -3.02 4.33 4.32
N TYR A 48 -2.55 5.24 3.46
CA TYR A 48 -1.66 6.34 3.86
C TYR A 48 -2.26 7.26 4.94
N PRO A 49 -3.52 7.72 4.83
CA PRO A 49 -4.11 8.60 5.84
C PRO A 49 -4.19 7.94 7.22
N THR A 50 -4.61 6.68 7.28
CA THR A 50 -4.80 5.95 8.53
C THR A 50 -3.47 5.61 9.20
N VAL A 51 -2.49 5.13 8.42
CA VAL A 51 -1.16 4.79 8.89
C VAL A 51 -0.45 6.03 9.45
N GLU A 52 -0.41 7.13 8.67
CA GLU A 52 0.27 8.36 9.11
C GLU A 52 -0.36 8.94 10.37
N LYS A 53 -1.70 8.99 10.43
CA LYS A 53 -2.44 9.49 11.60
C LYS A 53 -2.11 8.66 12.85
N GLY A 54 -2.18 7.34 12.76
CA GLY A 54 -1.92 6.46 13.88
C GLY A 54 -0.45 6.50 14.34
N LEU A 55 0.50 6.59 13.40
CA LEU A 55 1.92 6.78 13.73
C LEU A 55 2.17 8.10 14.46
N CYS A 56 1.63 9.23 13.99
CA CYS A 56 1.78 10.51 14.67
C CYS A 56 1.16 10.47 16.09
N GLN A 57 -0.01 9.85 16.26
CA GLN A 57 -0.64 9.70 17.57
C GLN A 57 0.17 8.80 18.50
N GLY A 58 0.57 7.62 18.02
CA GLY A 58 1.32 6.66 18.82
C GLY A 58 2.73 7.15 19.17
N LEU A 59 3.40 7.89 18.28
CA LEU A 59 4.72 8.46 18.58
C LEU A 59 4.65 9.66 19.53
N ASN A 60 3.57 10.44 19.48
CA ASN A 60 3.30 11.42 20.53
C ASN A 60 3.22 10.74 21.90
N GLU A 61 2.45 9.66 22.01
CA GLU A 61 2.35 8.90 23.26
C GLU A 61 3.67 8.24 23.66
N ARG A 62 4.32 7.50 22.74
CA ARG A 62 5.56 6.79 22.99
C ARG A 62 6.66 7.73 23.48
N LEU A 63 6.80 8.90 22.85
CA LEU A 63 7.91 9.82 23.08
C LEU A 63 7.56 10.97 24.03
N SER A 64 6.40 10.92 24.69
CA SER A 64 5.91 12.00 25.57
C SER A 64 5.83 13.36 24.85
N ARG A 65 5.39 13.36 23.59
CA ARG A 65 5.20 14.52 22.71
C ARG A 65 3.72 14.77 22.45
N ILE A 66 3.42 15.95 21.91
CA ILE A 66 2.03 16.35 21.57
C ILE A 66 1.93 17.02 20.21
N ASP A 67 3.04 17.25 19.52
CA ASP A 67 3.15 18.14 18.38
C ASP A 67 3.17 17.39 17.03
N LEU A 68 3.37 16.07 17.02
CA LEU A 68 3.38 15.30 15.78
C LEU A 68 1.96 15.24 15.18
N ARG A 69 1.83 15.62 13.91
CA ARG A 69 0.56 15.76 13.20
C ARG A 69 0.68 15.27 11.75
N ALA A 70 -0.25 14.43 11.35
CA ALA A 70 -0.32 13.87 10.01
C ALA A 70 -0.61 14.94 8.95
N GLY A 71 -0.20 14.68 7.71
CA GLY A 71 -0.65 15.44 6.55
C GLY A 71 -2.13 15.23 6.26
N GLN A 72 -2.65 16.06 5.36
CA GLN A 72 -4.01 15.91 4.83
C GLN A 72 -3.96 15.07 3.55
N TYR A 73 -5.08 14.45 3.22
CA TYR A 73 -5.20 13.57 2.05
C TYR A 73 -6.47 13.91 1.27
N GLY A 74 -6.37 13.91 -0.06
CA GLY A 74 -7.54 14.06 -0.91
C GLY A 74 -8.21 15.43 -0.87
N VAL A 75 -7.52 16.48 -0.38
CA VAL A 75 -8.10 17.83 -0.22
C VAL A 75 -8.69 18.34 -1.53
N LYS A 76 -7.87 18.38 -2.59
CA LYS A 76 -8.30 18.80 -3.94
C LYS A 76 -9.42 17.92 -4.48
N TYR A 77 -9.37 16.61 -4.22
CA TYR A 77 -10.40 15.67 -4.66
C TYR A 77 -11.76 15.96 -3.99
N ALA A 78 -11.75 16.17 -2.67
CA ALA A 78 -12.94 16.48 -1.90
C ALA A 78 -13.55 17.83 -2.31
N GLU A 79 -12.72 18.83 -2.60
CA GLU A 79 -13.15 20.12 -3.16
C GLU A 79 -13.80 19.95 -4.53
N ALA A 80 -13.14 19.21 -5.45
CA ALA A 80 -13.66 18.95 -6.79
C ALA A 80 -14.99 18.20 -6.78
N LYS A 81 -15.16 17.21 -5.88
CA LYS A 81 -16.42 16.47 -5.73
C LYS A 81 -17.58 17.32 -5.22
N LYS A 82 -17.31 18.36 -4.44
CA LYS A 82 -18.33 19.28 -3.88
C LYS A 82 -18.66 20.44 -4.82
N SER A 83 -17.88 20.65 -5.87
CA SER A 83 -18.08 21.75 -6.81
C SER A 83 -19.46 21.64 -7.49
N PRO A 84 -20.24 22.73 -7.56
CA PRO A 84 -21.52 22.77 -8.25
C PRO A 84 -21.39 23.00 -9.77
N LEU A 85 -20.16 23.21 -10.27
CA LEU A 85 -19.93 23.55 -11.67
C LEU A 85 -20.41 22.45 -12.61
N LYS A 86 -21.00 22.85 -13.74
CA LYS A 86 -21.58 21.97 -14.75
C LYS A 86 -20.79 22.00 -16.07
N PRO A 87 -20.92 20.95 -16.91
CA PRO A 87 -20.33 20.96 -18.24
C PRO A 87 -20.71 22.23 -19.04
N GLY A 88 -19.69 22.91 -19.58
CA GLY A 88 -19.85 24.16 -20.34
C GLY A 88 -19.59 25.44 -19.53
N GLU A 89 -19.58 25.36 -18.20
CA GLU A 89 -19.22 26.49 -17.34
C GLU A 89 -17.70 26.71 -17.28
N GLN A 90 -17.28 27.96 -17.12
CA GLN A 90 -15.87 28.31 -16.95
C GLN A 90 -15.32 27.66 -15.66
N GLY A 91 -14.15 27.00 -15.75
CA GLY A 91 -13.55 26.27 -14.61
C GLY A 91 -14.01 24.81 -14.47
N TYR A 92 -15.00 24.35 -15.24
CA TYR A 92 -15.48 22.96 -15.15
C TYR A 92 -14.41 21.94 -15.52
N LYS A 93 -13.59 22.24 -16.54
CA LYS A 93 -12.57 21.28 -17.04
C LYS A 93 -11.51 20.98 -15.98
N GLU A 94 -11.11 21.99 -15.22
CA GLU A 94 -10.15 21.90 -14.12
C GLU A 94 -10.73 21.11 -12.94
N VAL A 95 -12.01 21.31 -12.63
CA VAL A 95 -12.70 20.50 -11.61
C VAL A 95 -12.86 19.05 -12.07
N ALA A 96 -13.27 18.84 -13.32
CA ALA A 96 -13.50 17.52 -13.89
C ALA A 96 -12.22 16.69 -13.99
N SER A 97 -11.08 17.32 -14.31
CA SER A 97 -9.78 16.63 -14.35
C SER A 97 -9.31 16.10 -13.00
N VAL A 98 -9.79 16.68 -11.90
CA VAL A 98 -9.55 16.20 -10.53
C VAL A 98 -10.63 15.19 -10.11
N LYS A 99 -11.91 15.53 -10.32
CA LYS A 99 -13.08 14.72 -9.92
C LYS A 99 -13.07 13.32 -10.54
N TYR A 100 -12.63 13.21 -11.80
CA TYR A 100 -12.58 11.95 -12.55
C TYR A 100 -11.16 11.35 -12.65
N ASP A 101 -10.23 11.78 -11.79
CA ASP A 101 -8.91 11.13 -11.60
C ASP A 101 -8.69 10.81 -10.11
N PRO A 102 -9.49 9.89 -9.52
CA PRO A 102 -9.31 9.49 -8.13
C PRO A 102 -7.95 8.81 -7.90
N ASP A 103 -7.37 8.11 -8.89
CA ASP A 103 -6.06 7.47 -8.78
C ASP A 103 -4.95 8.47 -8.43
N THR A 104 -5.00 9.68 -9.01
CA THR A 104 -4.07 10.75 -8.67
C THR A 104 -4.44 11.44 -7.37
N TYR A 105 -5.72 11.82 -7.22
CA TYR A 105 -6.11 12.85 -6.25
C TYR A 105 -6.74 12.32 -4.97
N LEU A 106 -7.40 11.15 -4.95
CA LEU A 106 -8.15 10.66 -3.78
C LEU A 106 -7.28 10.52 -2.54
N TYR A 107 -6.08 9.93 -2.70
CA TYR A 107 -5.10 9.75 -1.63
C TYR A 107 -3.87 10.65 -1.82
N GLN A 108 -3.99 11.75 -2.58
CA GLN A 108 -2.90 12.71 -2.70
C GLN A 108 -2.66 13.38 -1.35
N ARG A 109 -1.44 13.21 -0.82
CA ARG A 109 -1.00 13.87 0.42
C ARG A 109 -0.72 15.35 0.18
N SER A 110 -1.15 16.21 1.10
CA SER A 110 -0.80 17.63 1.19
C SER A 110 -0.38 17.98 2.63
N GLU A 111 0.42 19.04 2.77
CA GLU A 111 0.79 19.58 4.08
C GLU A 111 -0.12 20.74 4.44
N ASP A 112 -0.62 20.75 5.67
CA ASP A 112 -1.26 21.92 6.26
C ASP A 112 -0.18 22.84 6.82
N THR A 113 -0.03 24.02 6.22
CA THR A 113 0.96 25.04 6.59
C THR A 113 0.33 26.30 7.16
N THR A 114 -1.00 26.39 7.19
CA THR A 114 -1.73 27.63 7.50
C THR A 114 -2.51 27.55 8.81
N SER A 115 -2.83 26.34 9.28
CA SER A 115 -3.53 26.18 10.56
C SER A 115 -2.62 26.47 11.76
N LYS A 116 -3.24 26.66 12.93
CA LYS A 116 -2.53 26.84 14.21
C LYS A 116 -1.70 25.61 14.61
N LEU A 117 -2.00 24.44 14.04
CA LEU A 117 -1.33 23.17 14.32
C LEU A 117 -0.92 22.54 12.98
N PRO A 118 0.14 23.07 12.35
CA PRO A 118 0.55 22.64 11.02
C PRO A 118 0.99 21.16 11.01
N THR A 119 1.08 20.60 9.81
CA THR A 119 1.58 19.24 9.59
C THR A 119 2.99 19.10 10.15
N HIS A 120 3.20 18.11 11.02
CA HIS A 120 4.48 17.80 11.62
C HIS A 120 4.67 16.28 11.68
N SER A 121 5.03 15.69 10.55
CA SER A 121 5.03 14.24 10.36
C SER A 121 6.38 13.69 9.93
N MET A 122 6.71 12.50 10.43
CA MET A 122 7.87 11.69 10.03
C MET A 122 7.66 10.90 8.73
N PHE A 123 6.48 11.01 8.14
CA PHE A 123 6.00 10.10 7.10
C PHE A 123 6.35 10.57 5.69
N ILE A 124 6.84 9.64 4.87
CA ILE A 124 7.03 9.80 3.43
C ILE A 124 6.18 8.73 2.71
N PRO A 125 5.10 9.12 2.01
CA PRO A 125 4.37 8.19 1.15
C PRO A 125 5.18 7.87 -0.11
N PHE A 126 5.43 6.60 -0.38
CA PHE A 126 6.18 6.15 -1.54
C PHE A 126 5.24 5.60 -2.62
N TYR A 127 5.05 6.36 -3.70
CA TYR A 127 4.16 5.96 -4.79
C TYR A 127 4.95 5.29 -5.91
N TRP A 128 4.35 4.24 -6.47
CA TRP A 128 4.91 3.48 -7.57
C TRP A 128 3.80 2.88 -8.45
N GLY A 129 4.15 2.38 -9.63
CA GLY A 129 3.18 1.77 -10.50
C GLY A 129 3.74 1.47 -11.90
N TYR A 130 2.83 1.13 -12.80
CA TYR A 130 3.13 0.88 -14.20
C TYR A 130 2.54 1.99 -15.07
N ARG A 131 3.30 2.46 -16.06
CA ARG A 131 2.83 3.35 -17.11
C ARG A 131 2.89 2.63 -18.45
N ALA A 132 1.76 2.57 -19.16
CA ALA A 132 1.68 2.04 -20.51
C ALA A 132 2.38 2.97 -21.51
N SER A 133 3.14 2.39 -22.42
CA SER A 133 3.71 3.08 -23.57
C SER A 133 2.66 3.28 -24.67
N ASP A 134 2.93 4.18 -25.61
CA ASP A 134 1.97 4.61 -26.62
C ASP A 134 1.42 3.45 -27.50
N ASN A 135 2.20 2.40 -27.73
CA ASN A 135 1.80 1.20 -28.46
C ASN A 135 1.04 0.17 -27.61
N GLU A 136 1.07 0.31 -26.28
CA GLU A 136 0.33 -0.54 -25.35
C GLU A 136 -1.09 0.00 -25.08
N ILE A 137 -1.35 1.27 -25.39
CA ILE A 137 -2.66 1.92 -25.21
C ILE A 137 -3.64 1.49 -26.32
N ALA A 138 -4.86 1.11 -25.95
CA ALA A 138 -5.92 0.79 -26.91
C ALA A 138 -6.35 2.04 -27.70
N LYS A 139 -6.44 1.91 -29.04
CA LYS A 139 -6.70 3.02 -29.96
C LYS A 139 -7.73 2.67 -31.03
N ASP A 140 -8.43 3.69 -31.51
CA ASP A 140 -9.37 3.58 -32.63
C ASP A 140 -8.64 3.49 -33.98
N LYS A 141 -9.40 3.33 -35.07
CA LYS A 141 -8.84 3.27 -36.44
C LYS A 141 -8.11 4.56 -36.87
N ARG A 142 -8.31 5.68 -36.16
CA ARG A 142 -7.66 6.97 -36.42
C ARG A 142 -6.44 7.18 -35.51
N GLY A 143 -6.12 6.23 -34.64
CA GLY A 143 -4.98 6.29 -33.72
C GLY A 143 -5.27 7.01 -32.40
N ASN A 144 -6.53 7.38 -32.11
CA ASN A 144 -6.89 8.05 -30.86
C ASN A 144 -7.14 7.03 -29.75
N PRO A 145 -6.70 7.29 -28.50
CA PRO A 145 -6.99 6.40 -27.38
C PRO A 145 -8.50 6.17 -27.18
N THR A 146 -8.90 4.91 -27.05
CA THR A 146 -10.29 4.52 -26.80
C THR A 146 -10.59 4.46 -25.32
N ARG A 147 -11.87 4.61 -24.97
CA ARG A 147 -12.35 4.48 -23.59
C ARG A 147 -13.49 3.46 -23.51
N LEU A 148 -13.50 2.68 -22.44
CA LEU A 148 -14.64 1.89 -22.00
C LEU A 148 -15.27 2.59 -20.80
N ARG A 149 -16.52 3.05 -20.95
CA ARG A 149 -17.29 3.74 -19.87
C ARG A 149 -16.44 4.83 -19.17
N SER A 150 -15.94 5.76 -19.98
CA SER A 150 -15.02 6.87 -19.64
C SER A 150 -13.58 6.53 -19.22
N GLN A 151 -13.24 5.24 -19.05
CA GLN A 151 -11.92 4.77 -18.60
C GLN A 151 -11.03 4.34 -19.77
N TYR A 152 -9.73 4.64 -19.71
CA TYR A 152 -8.78 4.16 -20.72
C TYR A 152 -8.44 2.68 -20.50
N GLN A 153 -7.97 2.03 -21.57
CA GLN A 153 -7.53 0.64 -21.53
C GLN A 153 -6.22 0.44 -22.28
N ASP A 154 -5.48 -0.57 -21.88
CA ASP A 154 -4.41 -1.13 -22.71
C ASP A 154 -4.98 -2.06 -23.80
N THR A 155 -4.13 -2.51 -24.71
CA THR A 155 -4.48 -3.42 -25.81
C THR A 155 -4.97 -4.81 -25.35
N ALA A 156 -4.77 -5.17 -24.08
CA ALA A 156 -5.29 -6.39 -23.45
C ALA A 156 -6.63 -6.16 -22.70
N GLY A 157 -7.15 -4.93 -22.72
CA GLY A 157 -8.40 -4.54 -22.06
C GLY A 157 -8.26 -4.27 -20.56
N ASN A 158 -7.04 -4.17 -20.02
CA ASN A 158 -6.86 -3.76 -18.63
C ASN A 158 -7.11 -2.26 -18.49
N ARG A 159 -7.82 -1.85 -17.43
CA ARG A 159 -8.08 -0.44 -17.13
C ARG A 159 -6.77 0.31 -16.82
N LEU A 160 -6.59 1.45 -17.48
CA LEU A 160 -5.57 2.45 -17.19
C LEU A 160 -6.25 3.74 -16.68
N ASP A 161 -5.57 4.48 -15.81
CA ASP A 161 -6.05 5.75 -15.26
C ASP A 161 -6.02 6.89 -16.30
N ALA A 162 -6.40 8.11 -15.87
CA ALA A 162 -6.44 9.30 -16.73
C ALA A 162 -5.08 9.65 -17.38
N ASN A 163 -3.98 9.17 -16.80
CA ASN A 163 -2.61 9.34 -17.25
C ASN A 163 -2.07 8.10 -17.96
N PHE A 164 -2.95 7.17 -18.35
CA PHE A 164 -2.69 5.80 -18.81
C PHE A 164 -1.65 5.02 -17.99
N ALA A 165 -1.71 5.22 -16.68
CA ALA A 165 -0.93 4.50 -15.68
C ALA A 165 -1.83 3.56 -14.86
N LYS A 166 -1.18 2.77 -14.00
CA LYS A 166 -1.80 1.90 -13.01
C LYS A 166 -1.01 2.01 -11.72
N ALA A 167 -1.55 2.73 -10.73
CA ALA A 167 -0.94 2.84 -9.41
C ALA A 167 -0.82 1.46 -8.73
N GLY A 168 0.36 1.15 -8.21
CA GLY A 168 0.72 -0.18 -7.70
C GLY A 168 0.82 -1.27 -8.77
N GLY A 169 0.59 -0.96 -10.05
CA GLY A 169 0.51 -1.96 -11.11
C GLY A 169 -0.69 -2.89 -10.99
N PHE A 170 -0.67 -3.96 -11.78
CA PHE A 170 -1.79 -4.87 -11.93
C PHE A 170 -1.80 -5.93 -10.84
N PHE A 171 -2.98 -6.15 -10.24
CA PHE A 171 -3.20 -7.17 -9.20
C PHE A 171 -2.66 -8.55 -9.60
N VAL A 172 -3.02 -9.01 -10.80
CA VAL A 172 -2.63 -10.33 -11.33
C VAL A 172 -1.13 -10.45 -11.64
N ASN A 173 -0.40 -9.33 -11.64
CA ASN A 173 1.02 -9.30 -11.95
C ASN A 173 1.91 -9.37 -10.71
N ALA A 174 1.32 -9.48 -9.51
CA ALA A 174 2.01 -9.70 -8.26
C ALA A 174 2.88 -10.98 -8.28
N THR A 175 3.90 -11.01 -7.41
CA THR A 175 4.87 -12.10 -7.31
C THR A 175 5.14 -12.47 -5.85
N SER A 176 5.51 -13.73 -5.64
CA SER A 176 5.83 -14.32 -4.33
C SER A 176 7.34 -14.53 -4.10
N ASN A 177 8.18 -14.13 -5.05
CA ASN A 177 9.65 -14.16 -4.96
C ASN A 177 10.29 -12.98 -5.72
N LEU A 178 11.55 -12.67 -5.41
CA LEU A 178 12.26 -11.54 -6.02
C LEU A 178 12.75 -11.79 -7.46
N PRO A 179 13.28 -12.98 -7.83
CA PRO A 179 13.66 -13.25 -9.21
C PRO A 179 12.54 -12.97 -10.23
N ASP A 180 11.30 -13.33 -9.90
CA ASP A 180 10.16 -13.15 -10.81
C ASP A 180 9.78 -11.68 -11.06
N MET A 181 10.26 -10.73 -10.23
CA MET A 181 10.12 -9.29 -10.51
C MET A 181 10.87 -8.86 -11.78
N TYR A 182 11.87 -9.63 -12.21
CA TYR A 182 12.63 -9.41 -13.44
C TYR A 182 12.03 -10.14 -14.65
N GLY A 183 11.02 -10.98 -14.41
CA GLY A 183 10.42 -11.84 -15.40
C GLY A 183 9.31 -11.21 -16.25
N LYS A 184 8.67 -12.09 -17.04
CA LYS A 184 7.49 -11.77 -17.84
C LYS A 184 6.31 -11.37 -16.96
N GLY A 185 5.35 -10.68 -17.57
CA GLY A 185 4.06 -10.41 -16.93
C GLY A 185 3.16 -11.64 -16.86
N PHE A 186 2.03 -11.48 -16.18
CA PHE A 186 0.94 -12.46 -16.17
C PHE A 186 0.36 -12.70 -17.58
N GLU A 187 0.11 -13.96 -17.92
CA GLU A 187 -0.54 -14.36 -19.18
C GLU A 187 -1.88 -15.05 -18.89
N THR A 188 -2.91 -14.65 -19.64
CA THR A 188 -4.28 -15.18 -19.49
C THR A 188 -4.36 -16.60 -20.03
N THR A 189 -4.91 -17.52 -19.24
CA THR A 189 -5.11 -18.93 -19.62
C THR A 189 -6.61 -19.31 -19.60
N LEU A 190 -6.95 -20.48 -20.14
CA LEU A 190 -8.32 -21.02 -20.04
C LEU A 190 -8.81 -21.13 -18.59
N LYS A 191 -7.92 -21.45 -17.65
CA LYS A 191 -8.26 -21.53 -16.21
C LYS A 191 -8.58 -20.15 -15.64
N THR A 192 -7.81 -19.13 -15.99
CA THR A 192 -8.01 -17.77 -15.45
C THR A 192 -9.26 -17.11 -16.04
N ARG A 193 -9.67 -17.48 -17.27
CA ARG A 193 -10.99 -17.12 -17.81
C ARG A 193 -12.15 -17.66 -16.97
N GLY A 194 -12.01 -18.87 -16.42
CA GLY A 194 -12.96 -19.45 -15.48
C GLY A 194 -13.04 -18.67 -14.16
N VAL A 195 -11.88 -18.30 -13.60
CA VAL A 195 -11.77 -17.49 -12.37
C VAL A 195 -12.40 -16.10 -12.55
N GLN A 196 -12.22 -15.47 -13.71
CA GLN A 196 -12.82 -14.15 -13.99
C GLN A 196 -14.34 -14.12 -13.83
N MET A 197 -15.05 -15.20 -14.17
CA MET A 197 -16.52 -15.26 -14.09
C MET A 197 -17.06 -15.21 -12.66
N VAL A 198 -16.21 -15.47 -11.66
CA VAL A 198 -16.57 -15.47 -10.23
C VAL A 198 -15.74 -14.46 -9.43
N SER A 199 -14.93 -13.65 -10.10
CA SER A 199 -14.12 -12.62 -9.46
C SER A 199 -14.93 -11.34 -9.24
N PRO A 200 -14.62 -10.54 -8.21
CA PRO A 200 -15.22 -9.22 -8.04
C PRO A 200 -15.06 -8.33 -9.27
N ASP A 201 -16.00 -7.42 -9.49
CA ASP A 201 -15.99 -6.44 -10.60
C ASP A 201 -14.72 -5.56 -10.61
N PHE A 202 -14.04 -5.47 -9.47
CA PHE A 202 -12.81 -4.70 -9.27
C PHE A 202 -11.53 -5.47 -9.64
N THR A 203 -11.65 -6.71 -10.15
CA THR A 203 -10.51 -7.53 -10.58
C THR A 203 -10.66 -7.98 -12.03
N TYR A 204 -9.63 -7.73 -12.84
CA TYR A 204 -9.57 -8.16 -14.22
C TYR A 204 -8.30 -8.95 -14.51
N PHE A 205 -8.47 -10.12 -15.15
CA PHE A 205 -7.41 -11.07 -15.50
C PHE A 205 -7.02 -10.96 -16.98
N GLY A 206 -6.64 -9.76 -17.42
CA GLY A 206 -6.01 -9.54 -18.72
C GLY A 206 -4.50 -9.85 -18.71
N ASN A 207 -3.89 -9.94 -19.89
CA ASN A 207 -2.43 -10.06 -19.98
C ASN A 207 -1.76 -8.83 -19.36
N ALA A 208 -0.74 -9.03 -18.55
CA ALA A 208 -0.03 -7.94 -17.87
C ALA A 208 1.35 -7.69 -18.50
N PRO A 209 1.91 -6.48 -18.38
CA PRO A 209 3.22 -6.13 -18.91
C PRO A 209 4.36 -6.83 -18.14
N PRO A 210 5.58 -6.83 -18.70
CA PRO A 210 6.79 -7.26 -17.98
C PRO A 210 6.93 -6.58 -16.61
N ARG A 211 7.46 -7.30 -15.63
CA ARG A 211 7.41 -6.92 -14.21
C ARG A 211 8.48 -5.90 -13.78
N ARG A 212 9.31 -5.43 -14.72
CA ARG A 212 10.44 -4.53 -14.45
C ARG A 212 10.05 -3.22 -13.75
N TYR A 213 8.79 -2.77 -13.82
CA TYR A 213 8.35 -1.60 -13.05
C TYR A 213 8.42 -1.81 -11.53
N PHE A 214 8.35 -3.06 -11.03
CA PHE A 214 8.69 -3.36 -9.63
C PHE A 214 10.17 -3.09 -9.32
N VAL A 215 11.06 -3.44 -10.26
CA VAL A 215 12.50 -3.21 -10.14
C VAL A 215 12.82 -1.72 -10.16
N LEU A 216 12.16 -0.93 -11.03
CA LEU A 216 12.26 0.53 -11.01
C LEU A 216 11.81 1.11 -9.66
N ALA A 217 10.73 0.60 -9.08
CA ALA A 217 10.28 1.02 -7.75
C ALA A 217 11.33 0.70 -6.67
N ALA A 218 11.95 -0.48 -6.71
CA ALA A 218 13.00 -0.87 -5.77
C ALA A 218 14.28 -0.03 -5.93
N GLU A 219 14.67 0.27 -7.17
CA GLU A 219 15.78 1.18 -7.49
C GLU A 219 15.56 2.58 -6.94
N ARG A 220 14.35 3.13 -7.13
CA ARG A 220 13.96 4.43 -6.57
C ARG A 220 13.98 4.41 -5.04
N LEU A 221 13.46 3.36 -4.41
CA LEU A 221 13.47 3.24 -2.96
C LEU A 221 14.90 3.14 -2.41
N ALA A 222 15.76 2.35 -3.03
CA ALA A 222 17.18 2.26 -2.68
C ALA A 222 17.86 3.64 -2.83
N MET A 223 17.64 4.33 -3.95
CA MET A 223 18.19 5.67 -4.17
C MET A 223 17.71 6.69 -3.14
N LEU A 224 16.42 6.66 -2.77
CA LEU A 224 15.87 7.53 -1.73
C LEU A 224 16.60 7.32 -0.39
N VAL A 225 16.80 6.06 0.02
CA VAL A 225 17.58 5.73 1.23
C VAL A 225 19.02 6.23 1.11
N SER A 226 19.69 5.98 -0.03
CA SER A 226 21.07 6.41 -0.27
C SER A 226 21.23 7.92 -0.20
N GLU A 227 20.31 8.69 -0.79
CA GLU A 227 20.35 10.16 -0.75
C GLU A 227 20.10 10.69 0.67
N ILE A 228 19.11 10.15 1.40
CA ILE A 228 18.90 10.52 2.81
C ILE A 228 20.19 10.33 3.61
N ARG A 229 20.88 9.19 3.45
CA ARG A 229 22.14 8.93 4.18
C ARG A 229 23.32 9.74 3.68
N ARG A 230 23.36 10.12 2.41
CA ARG A 230 24.39 11.01 1.88
C ARG A 230 24.26 12.41 2.47
N LEU A 231 23.03 12.88 2.65
CA LEU A 231 22.71 14.20 3.17
C LEU A 231 22.83 14.26 4.70
N ALA A 232 22.29 13.26 5.40
CA ALA A 232 22.38 13.11 6.84
C ALA A 232 22.69 11.64 7.19
N PRO A 233 23.98 11.30 7.40
CA PRO A 233 24.40 9.93 7.68
C PRO A 233 23.74 9.30 8.91
N ASP A 234 23.24 10.10 9.85
CA ASP A 234 22.63 9.61 11.09
C ASP A 234 21.09 9.52 11.05
N ASP A 235 20.45 9.92 9.94
CA ASP A 235 18.98 9.94 9.83
C ASP A 235 18.35 8.54 9.92
N THR A 236 17.53 8.30 10.94
CA THR A 236 16.96 6.97 11.20
C THR A 236 15.78 6.69 10.28
N ILE A 237 15.82 5.59 9.53
CA ILE A 237 14.84 5.23 8.51
C ILE A 237 14.16 3.91 8.87
N THR A 238 12.85 3.95 9.05
CA THR A 238 11.98 2.77 9.02
C THR A 238 11.28 2.69 7.68
N ILE A 239 11.31 1.52 7.03
CA ILE A 239 10.50 1.24 5.84
C ILE A 239 9.39 0.28 6.23
N MET A 240 8.15 0.71 6.03
CA MET A 240 6.98 -0.14 6.13
C MET A 240 6.49 -0.46 4.71
N GLY A 241 6.42 -1.74 4.38
CA GLY A 241 5.92 -2.21 3.09
C GLY A 241 4.64 -3.00 3.29
N HIS A 242 3.66 -2.83 2.41
CA HIS A 242 2.45 -3.63 2.39
C HIS A 242 2.35 -4.45 1.11
N SER A 243 1.93 -5.71 1.21
CA SER A 243 1.70 -6.58 0.06
C SER A 243 2.93 -6.61 -0.87
N GLN A 244 2.80 -6.40 -2.19
CA GLN A 244 3.92 -6.30 -3.12
C GLN A 244 4.94 -5.20 -2.76
N GLY A 245 4.53 -4.17 -2.01
CA GLY A 245 5.43 -3.17 -1.43
C GLY A 245 6.51 -3.82 -0.54
N THR A 246 6.21 -4.93 0.15
CA THR A 246 7.21 -5.71 0.91
C THR A 246 8.28 -6.31 0.00
N MET A 247 7.92 -6.75 -1.20
CA MET A 247 8.85 -7.32 -2.18
C MET A 247 9.79 -6.23 -2.72
N ILE A 248 9.24 -5.05 -3.00
CA ILE A 248 10.00 -3.85 -3.39
C ILE A 248 10.96 -3.45 -2.28
N THR A 249 10.52 -3.45 -1.02
CA THR A 249 11.36 -3.18 0.15
C THR A 249 12.53 -4.15 0.26
N LEU A 250 12.27 -5.47 0.16
CA LEU A 250 13.29 -6.51 0.23
C LEU A 250 14.31 -6.37 -0.91
N LEU A 251 13.86 -6.14 -2.14
CA LEU A 251 14.75 -5.94 -3.28
C LEU A 251 15.61 -4.67 -3.13
N ALA A 252 15.03 -3.57 -2.64
CA ALA A 252 15.77 -2.34 -2.38
C ALA A 252 16.87 -2.54 -1.33
N GLN A 253 16.61 -3.31 -0.26
CA GLN A 253 17.65 -3.64 0.73
C GLN A 253 18.75 -4.52 0.12
N ALA A 254 18.40 -5.49 -0.72
CA ALA A 254 19.37 -6.29 -1.44
C ALA A 254 20.28 -5.43 -2.35
N MET A 255 19.69 -4.46 -3.07
CA MET A 255 20.44 -3.50 -3.91
C MET A 255 21.38 -2.60 -3.09
N LEU A 256 20.92 -2.07 -1.95
CA LEU A 256 21.75 -1.28 -1.04
C LEU A 256 22.95 -2.10 -0.53
N ALA A 257 22.68 -3.32 -0.07
CA ALA A 257 23.71 -4.22 0.45
C ALA A 257 24.73 -4.65 -0.62
N ASP A 258 24.31 -4.79 -1.87
CA ASP A 258 25.18 -5.08 -3.02
C ASP A 258 26.09 -3.89 -3.37
N ARG A 259 25.54 -2.68 -3.30
CA ARG A 259 26.27 -1.41 -3.42
C ARG A 259 27.15 -1.07 -2.22
N ARG A 260 27.19 -1.94 -1.20
CA ARG A 260 27.86 -1.69 0.10
C ARG A 260 27.37 -0.42 0.79
N GLN A 261 26.10 -0.08 0.59
CA GLN A 261 25.42 1.02 1.25
C GLN A 261 24.59 0.47 2.41
N ARG A 262 24.41 1.29 3.46
CA ARG A 262 23.66 0.88 4.64
C ARG A 262 22.17 0.74 4.29
N CYS A 263 21.57 -0.36 4.71
CA CYS A 263 20.13 -0.61 4.64
C CYS A 263 19.34 0.36 5.54
N ALA A 264 18.01 0.35 5.42
CA ALA A 264 17.13 0.98 6.39
C ALA A 264 17.34 0.38 7.79
N ASP A 265 17.10 1.15 8.85
CA ASP A 265 17.36 0.69 10.22
C ASP A 265 16.25 -0.24 10.73
N CYS A 266 15.03 -0.11 10.22
CA CYS A 266 13.93 -1.01 10.58
C CYS A 266 13.06 -1.31 9.36
N LEU A 267 12.65 -2.57 9.22
CA LEU A 267 11.65 -2.98 8.24
C LEU A 267 10.39 -3.47 8.94
N ILE A 268 9.22 -3.08 8.44
CA ILE A 268 7.93 -3.65 8.83
C ILE A 268 7.25 -4.17 7.55
N LEU A 269 7.19 -5.50 7.41
CA LEU A 269 6.61 -6.19 6.27
C LEU A 269 5.18 -6.60 6.62
N VAL A 270 4.20 -6.02 5.94
CA VAL A 270 2.77 -6.21 6.22
C VAL A 270 2.13 -7.02 5.12
N ASP A 271 1.46 -8.12 5.48
CA ASP A 271 0.70 -8.98 4.56
C ASP A 271 1.54 -9.38 3.33
N SER A 272 2.79 -9.78 3.57
CA SER A 272 3.77 -10.04 2.52
C SER A 272 3.38 -11.25 1.64
N PRO A 273 3.35 -11.12 0.31
CA PRO A 273 3.17 -12.26 -0.60
C PRO A 273 4.44 -13.11 -0.72
N TYR A 274 5.56 -12.72 -0.12
CA TYR A 274 6.79 -13.50 -0.13
C TYR A 274 6.52 -14.91 0.40
N SER A 275 6.80 -15.93 -0.40
CA SER A 275 6.48 -17.30 -0.02
C SER A 275 7.73 -18.09 0.32
N LEU A 276 7.67 -18.85 1.43
CA LEU A 276 8.66 -19.86 1.77
C LEU A 276 8.25 -21.26 1.28
N LEU A 277 7.11 -21.40 0.61
CA LEU A 277 6.65 -22.67 0.03
C LEU A 277 6.96 -22.71 -1.47
N GLU A 278 6.40 -23.67 -2.20
CA GLU A 278 6.55 -23.78 -3.65
C GLU A 278 5.17 -23.72 -4.35
N PRO A 279 4.53 -22.53 -4.40
CA PRO A 279 3.19 -22.32 -4.94
C PRO A 279 3.00 -22.79 -6.38
N LYS A 280 1.75 -23.08 -6.77
CA LYS A 280 1.46 -23.50 -8.15
C LYS A 280 1.73 -22.37 -9.15
N GLY A 281 2.52 -22.65 -10.19
CA GLY A 281 2.85 -21.68 -11.24
C GLY A 281 4.12 -20.85 -10.98
N GLU A 282 4.81 -21.08 -9.86
CA GLU A 282 6.09 -20.48 -9.52
C GLU A 282 7.23 -21.51 -9.64
N GLU A 283 8.37 -21.14 -10.23
CA GLU A 283 9.49 -22.06 -10.45
C GLU A 283 10.57 -22.03 -9.36
N GLN A 284 10.60 -21.00 -8.52
CA GLN A 284 11.64 -20.86 -7.50
C GLN A 284 11.46 -21.84 -6.34
N THR A 285 12.58 -22.42 -5.90
CA THR A 285 12.59 -23.39 -4.79
C THR A 285 12.50 -22.70 -3.43
N THR A 286 11.91 -23.38 -2.44
CA THR A 286 11.89 -22.92 -1.04
C THR A 286 13.30 -22.59 -0.54
N GLN A 287 14.31 -23.40 -0.88
CA GLN A 287 15.67 -23.20 -0.39
C GLN A 287 16.26 -21.87 -0.89
N ALA A 288 16.08 -21.54 -2.17
CA ALA A 288 16.54 -20.26 -2.72
C ALA A 288 15.81 -19.07 -2.08
N LYS A 289 14.49 -19.20 -1.86
CA LYS A 289 13.68 -18.15 -1.23
C LYS A 289 14.06 -17.94 0.23
N LEU A 290 14.17 -19.01 1.02
CA LEU A 290 14.61 -18.91 2.40
C LEU A 290 16.02 -18.32 2.51
N GLN A 291 16.96 -18.74 1.67
CA GLN A 291 18.32 -18.16 1.64
C GLN A 291 18.31 -16.68 1.26
N THR A 292 17.47 -16.28 0.31
CA THR A 292 17.29 -14.87 -0.08
C THR A 292 16.79 -14.05 1.10
N LEU A 293 15.72 -14.49 1.77
CA LEU A 293 15.17 -13.81 2.95
C LEU A 293 16.22 -13.69 4.06
N ILE A 294 16.90 -14.79 4.40
CA ILE A 294 17.97 -14.81 5.41
C ILE A 294 19.09 -13.82 5.07
N LYS A 295 19.55 -13.79 3.81
CA LYS A 295 20.63 -12.89 3.38
C LYS A 295 20.24 -11.43 3.50
N ILE A 296 19.01 -11.09 3.12
CA ILE A 296 18.49 -9.71 3.21
C ILE A 296 18.27 -9.32 4.67
N VAL A 297 17.64 -10.16 5.48
CA VAL A 297 17.46 -9.92 6.92
C VAL A 297 18.83 -9.70 7.57
N LYS A 298 19.81 -10.57 7.31
CA LYS A 298 21.17 -10.41 7.82
C LYS A 298 21.80 -9.09 7.39
N ALA A 299 21.60 -8.65 6.14
CA ALA A 299 22.13 -7.37 5.66
C ALA A 299 21.56 -6.17 6.44
N VAL A 300 20.29 -6.24 6.85
CA VAL A 300 19.63 -5.21 7.65
C VAL A 300 20.05 -5.28 9.13
N THR A 301 20.15 -6.48 9.70
CA THR A 301 20.23 -6.66 11.15
C THR A 301 21.64 -6.86 11.69
N ALA A 302 22.65 -7.17 10.85
CA ALA A 302 23.98 -7.53 11.33
C ALA A 302 24.78 -6.37 11.95
N GLN A 303 24.52 -5.13 11.53
CA GLN A 303 25.19 -3.94 12.06
C GLN A 303 24.16 -2.84 12.36
N PRO A 304 23.39 -2.96 13.46
CA PRO A 304 22.45 -1.92 13.88
C PRO A 304 23.15 -0.58 14.03
N TYR A 305 22.63 0.48 13.41
CA TYR A 305 23.26 1.79 13.45
C TYR A 305 22.71 2.64 14.59
N THR A 306 23.40 2.69 15.72
CA THR A 306 22.85 3.22 16.97
C THR A 306 23.11 4.71 17.21
N ARG A 307 23.34 5.52 16.17
CA ARG A 307 23.55 6.97 16.29
C ARG A 307 22.32 7.78 15.84
N PRO A 308 21.92 8.84 16.56
CA PRO A 308 22.37 9.16 17.93
C PRO A 308 21.97 8.04 18.90
N ALA A 309 22.75 7.83 19.96
CA ALA A 309 22.43 6.87 20.99
C ALA A 309 21.14 7.29 21.70
N LEU A 310 20.35 6.34 22.23
CA LEU A 310 19.05 6.66 22.83
C LEU A 310 19.17 7.65 24.00
N ASN A 311 20.26 7.62 24.76
CA ASN A 311 20.53 8.60 25.81
C ASN A 311 20.60 10.02 25.25
N GLU A 312 21.19 10.25 24.08
CA GLU A 312 21.28 11.58 23.45
C GLU A 312 19.91 12.13 23.02
N LEU A 313 18.88 11.29 22.91
CA LEU A 313 17.52 11.72 22.60
C LEU A 313 16.76 12.27 23.83
N GLN A 314 17.26 12.01 25.04
CA GLN A 314 16.58 12.36 26.29
C GLN A 314 16.62 13.87 26.54
N VAL A 315 15.54 14.40 27.11
CA VAL A 315 15.46 15.82 27.49
C VAL A 315 16.65 16.24 28.37
N GLY A 316 17.25 17.38 28.03
CA GLY A 316 18.40 17.95 28.74
C GLY A 316 19.77 17.52 28.20
N GLN A 317 19.82 16.59 27.24
CA GLN A 317 21.07 16.16 26.62
C GLN A 317 21.50 17.10 25.47
N PRO A 318 22.81 17.32 25.26
CA PRO A 318 23.28 18.10 24.13
C PRO A 318 22.78 17.54 22.79
N GLY A 319 22.19 18.38 21.95
CA GLY A 319 21.69 17.98 20.63
C GLY A 319 20.37 17.20 20.63
N TYR A 320 19.67 17.07 21.77
CA TYR A 320 18.41 16.30 21.85
C TYR A 320 17.32 16.81 20.89
N GLY A 321 17.29 18.12 20.64
CA GLY A 321 16.47 18.76 19.59
C GLY A 321 14.96 18.61 19.78
N GLY A 322 14.45 18.31 20.97
CA GLY A 322 13.01 18.09 21.19
C GLY A 322 12.49 16.74 20.69
N ARG A 323 13.37 15.80 20.31
CA ARG A 323 12.96 14.49 19.76
C ARG A 323 12.09 13.68 20.71
N THR A 324 12.28 13.85 22.01
CA THR A 324 11.49 13.23 23.08
C THR A 324 11.08 14.26 24.13
N GLY A 325 10.05 13.96 24.92
CA GLY A 325 9.57 14.77 26.04
C GLY A 325 9.93 14.18 27.41
N HIS A 326 9.57 14.92 28.47
CA HIS A 326 9.98 14.60 29.85
C HIS A 326 9.49 13.24 30.38
N GLY A 327 8.40 12.69 29.85
CA GLY A 327 7.88 11.38 30.21
C GLY A 327 8.60 10.21 29.55
N TRP A 328 9.71 10.45 28.83
CA TRP A 328 10.49 9.45 28.12
C TRP A 328 11.94 9.39 28.61
N THR A 329 12.49 8.18 28.63
CA THR A 329 13.90 7.87 28.90
C THR A 329 14.37 6.75 27.98
N PRO A 330 15.69 6.51 27.85
CA PRO A 330 16.22 5.44 27.00
C PRO A 330 15.75 4.02 27.35
N SER A 331 15.27 3.80 28.58
CA SER A 331 14.82 2.48 29.07
C SER A 331 13.31 2.36 29.24
N GLN A 332 12.56 3.47 29.32
CA GLN A 332 11.12 3.46 29.56
C GLN A 332 10.43 4.73 29.06
N GLY A 333 9.15 4.61 28.73
CA GLY A 333 8.25 5.72 28.46
C GLY A 333 6.92 5.55 29.20
N THR A 334 6.06 6.57 29.11
CA THR A 334 4.71 6.52 29.69
C THR A 334 3.65 6.85 28.65
N ARG A 335 2.49 6.20 28.76
CA ARG A 335 1.31 6.49 27.93
C ARG A 335 0.05 6.28 28.77
N LEU A 336 -1.10 6.69 28.24
CA LEU A 336 -2.39 6.34 28.83
C LEU A 336 -2.85 4.98 28.29
N ASP A 337 -3.47 4.16 29.13
CA ASP A 337 -4.23 2.97 28.71
C ASP A 337 -5.61 3.36 28.14
N ALA A 338 -6.43 2.36 27.77
CA ALA A 338 -7.76 2.59 27.21
C ALA A 338 -8.71 3.27 28.19
N GLU A 339 -8.48 3.11 29.50
CA GLU A 339 -9.24 3.71 30.59
C GLU A 339 -8.71 5.11 30.99
N GLY A 340 -7.66 5.60 30.32
CA GLY A 340 -7.06 6.91 30.60
C GLY A 340 -6.12 6.93 31.80
N LYS A 341 -5.71 5.77 32.32
CA LYS A 341 -4.73 5.65 33.40
C LYS A 341 -3.32 5.63 32.83
N GLN A 342 -2.41 6.35 33.48
CA GLN A 342 -1.00 6.35 33.09
C GLN A 342 -0.35 4.99 33.39
N ILE A 343 0.34 4.47 32.39
CA ILE A 343 1.11 3.24 32.46
C ILE A 343 2.55 3.48 31.99
N VAL A 344 3.47 2.69 32.51
CA VAL A 344 4.88 2.68 32.11
C VAL A 344 5.10 1.50 31.17
N PHE A 345 5.90 1.70 30.14
CA PHE A 345 6.36 0.62 29.26
C PHE A 345 7.88 0.68 29.09
N ALA A 346 8.51 -0.46 28.84
CA ALA A 346 9.92 -0.54 28.50
C ALA A 346 10.18 -0.03 27.07
N GLU A 347 11.12 0.90 26.95
CA GLU A 347 11.61 1.41 25.66
C GLU A 347 12.66 0.46 25.07
N ARG A 348 12.82 0.51 23.75
CA ARG A 348 13.62 -0.40 22.96
C ARG A 348 14.23 0.31 21.75
N ASP A 349 15.47 -0.04 21.44
CA ASP A 349 16.08 0.37 20.18
C ASP A 349 15.66 -0.59 19.06
N ASN A 350 14.86 -0.09 18.11
CA ASN A 350 14.38 -0.88 16.96
C ASN A 350 15.31 -0.83 15.75
N ARG A 351 16.46 -0.15 15.85
CA ARG A 351 17.45 -0.14 14.78
C ARG A 351 18.07 -1.54 14.62
N GLY A 352 18.30 -1.91 13.38
CA GLY A 352 18.67 -3.26 12.93
C GLY A 352 17.60 -4.33 13.19
N LYS A 353 16.29 -4.03 13.06
CA LYS A 353 15.22 -5.05 13.22
C LYS A 353 14.37 -5.20 11.95
N VAL A 354 13.78 -6.40 11.81
CA VAL A 354 12.78 -6.69 10.78
C VAL A 354 11.55 -7.28 11.45
N TYR A 355 10.39 -6.69 11.23
CA TYR A 355 9.10 -7.17 11.70
C TYR A 355 8.27 -7.70 10.54
N LEU A 356 7.67 -8.87 10.70
CA LEU A 356 6.60 -9.39 9.86
C LEU A 356 5.27 -9.25 10.59
N TYR A 357 4.33 -8.54 10.00
CA TYR A 357 2.93 -8.56 10.42
C TYR A 357 2.15 -9.44 9.46
N PHE A 358 1.46 -10.44 10.02
CA PHE A 358 0.70 -11.38 9.22
C PHE A 358 -0.71 -11.59 9.80
N CYS A 359 -1.66 -11.89 8.92
CA CYS A 359 -3.07 -12.07 9.22
C CYS A 359 -3.56 -13.45 8.72
N PRO A 360 -3.88 -14.40 9.61
CA PRO A 360 -4.38 -15.71 9.18
C PRO A 360 -5.73 -15.66 8.45
N GLN A 361 -6.45 -14.54 8.52
CA GLN A 361 -7.69 -14.33 7.78
C GLN A 361 -7.49 -13.69 6.40
N ASP A 362 -6.27 -13.27 6.06
CA ASP A 362 -5.95 -12.73 4.73
C ASP A 362 -6.19 -13.78 3.65
N THR A 363 -7.18 -13.55 2.78
CA THR A 363 -7.54 -14.43 1.67
C THR A 363 -6.78 -14.14 0.38
N THR A 364 -6.10 -13.00 0.28
CA THR A 364 -5.45 -12.53 -0.95
C THR A 364 -4.11 -13.21 -1.14
N VAL A 365 -3.25 -13.24 -0.12
CA VAL A 365 -1.96 -13.95 -0.20
C VAL A 365 -2.04 -15.41 0.28
N ALA A 366 -3.24 -15.86 0.67
CA ALA A 366 -3.56 -17.26 0.97
C ALA A 366 -3.70 -18.16 -0.26
N LEU A 367 -3.89 -17.58 -1.44
CA LEU A 367 -4.11 -18.31 -2.69
C LEU A 367 -3.02 -19.36 -2.94
N ASP A 368 -3.39 -20.51 -3.50
CA ASP A 368 -2.48 -21.63 -3.83
C ASP A 368 -1.31 -21.23 -4.76
N GLN A 369 -1.48 -20.15 -5.51
CA GLN A 369 -0.47 -19.58 -6.40
C GLN A 369 0.47 -18.59 -5.69
N VAL A 370 0.17 -18.20 -4.44
CA VAL A 370 0.94 -17.22 -3.66
C VAL A 370 1.50 -17.85 -2.40
N GLN A 371 0.65 -18.40 -1.52
CA GLN A 371 1.02 -18.97 -0.22
C GLN A 371 2.02 -18.10 0.57
N GLY A 372 1.68 -16.82 0.74
CA GLY A 372 2.57 -15.81 1.31
C GLY A 372 2.69 -15.88 2.83
N ILE A 373 3.86 -15.51 3.36
CA ILE A 373 4.08 -15.40 4.82
C ILE A 373 3.18 -14.34 5.47
N GLY A 374 2.54 -13.45 4.69
CA GLY A 374 1.52 -12.51 5.13
C GLY A 374 0.23 -13.16 5.64
N THR A 375 -0.12 -14.36 5.16
CA THR A 375 -1.23 -15.14 5.75
C THR A 375 -0.71 -16.08 6.83
N TYR A 376 0.35 -16.82 6.51
CA TYR A 376 0.73 -18.01 7.29
C TYR A 376 1.80 -17.77 8.35
N GLY A 377 2.41 -16.58 8.40
CA GLY A 377 3.62 -16.33 9.20
C GLY A 377 4.81 -17.18 8.75
N VAL A 378 5.93 -17.06 9.45
CA VAL A 378 7.11 -17.90 9.23
C VAL A 378 7.07 -19.09 10.21
N PRO A 379 6.99 -20.35 9.72
CA PRO A 379 7.07 -21.53 10.57
C PRO A 379 8.50 -21.75 11.10
N ASP A 380 8.66 -22.57 12.14
CA ASP A 380 9.98 -22.89 12.71
C ASP A 380 10.89 -23.55 11.68
N THR A 381 10.35 -24.56 11.00
CA THR A 381 10.99 -25.23 9.86
C THR A 381 10.04 -25.33 8.67
N VAL A 382 10.60 -25.38 7.46
CA VAL A 382 9.84 -25.68 6.24
C VAL A 382 10.26 -27.04 5.71
N HIS A 383 9.29 -27.94 5.57
CA HIS A 383 9.50 -29.24 4.94
C HIS A 383 9.23 -29.14 3.43
N VAL A 384 10.17 -29.65 2.65
CA VAL A 384 10.03 -29.74 1.19
C VAL A 384 10.27 -31.15 0.72
N ALA A 385 9.49 -31.58 -0.27
CA ALA A 385 9.62 -32.86 -0.93
C ALA A 385 9.69 -32.64 -2.45
N TRP A 386 10.59 -33.36 -3.13
CA TRP A 386 10.73 -33.28 -4.57
C TRP A 386 11.24 -34.59 -5.17
N LYS A 387 11.05 -34.75 -6.48
CA LYS A 387 11.57 -35.89 -7.25
C LYS A 387 12.41 -35.39 -8.40
N ARG A 388 13.52 -36.09 -8.70
CA ARG A 388 14.34 -35.84 -9.89
C ARG A 388 13.58 -36.11 -11.18
N LYS A 389 12.91 -37.27 -11.23
CA LYS A 389 12.01 -37.70 -12.31
C LYS A 389 10.76 -38.30 -11.66
N PHE A 390 9.64 -38.37 -12.38
CA PHE A 390 8.38 -38.88 -11.82
C PHE A 390 8.50 -40.27 -11.16
N TYR A 391 9.36 -41.13 -11.70
CA TYR A 391 9.66 -42.48 -11.20
C TYR A 391 10.80 -42.55 -10.17
N SER A 392 11.47 -41.44 -9.83
CA SER A 392 12.53 -41.43 -8.82
C SER A 392 11.96 -41.47 -7.40
N THR A 393 12.74 -41.99 -6.47
CA THR A 393 12.48 -41.88 -5.03
C THR A 393 12.32 -40.41 -4.64
N GLU A 394 11.33 -40.13 -3.79
CA GLU A 394 11.12 -38.80 -3.24
C GLU A 394 12.27 -38.42 -2.32
N ARG A 395 12.82 -37.23 -2.55
CA ARG A 395 13.78 -36.58 -1.66
C ARG A 395 13.02 -35.61 -0.78
N THR A 396 13.42 -35.51 0.48
CA THR A 396 12.84 -34.57 1.43
C THR A 396 13.93 -33.78 2.13
N ALA A 397 13.68 -32.51 2.44
CA ALA A 397 14.55 -31.70 3.28
C ALA A 397 13.71 -30.92 4.29
N SER A 398 14.27 -30.73 5.49
CA SER A 398 13.75 -29.80 6.49
C SER A 398 14.70 -28.61 6.56
N LEU A 399 14.18 -27.41 6.33
CA LEU A 399 14.97 -26.19 6.25
C LEU A 399 14.64 -25.29 7.46
N PRO A 400 15.65 -24.76 8.18
CA PRO A 400 15.42 -23.93 9.36
C PRO A 400 14.92 -22.54 8.95
N ALA A 401 13.64 -22.27 9.16
CA ALA A 401 13.01 -21.02 8.76
C ALA A 401 13.03 -19.99 9.90
N MET A 402 12.02 -19.96 10.77
CA MET A 402 12.05 -19.09 11.95
C MET A 402 13.22 -19.47 12.87
N ASP A 403 13.64 -20.73 12.87
CA ASP A 403 14.82 -21.19 13.60
C ASP A 403 16.13 -20.52 13.16
N ALA A 404 16.25 -20.15 11.87
CA ALA A 404 17.41 -19.40 11.40
C ALA A 404 17.25 -17.87 11.58
N LEU A 405 16.02 -17.37 11.55
CA LEU A 405 15.72 -15.94 11.56
C LEU A 405 15.67 -15.34 12.97
N LYS A 406 15.18 -16.10 13.96
CA LYS A 406 14.97 -15.62 15.34
C LYS A 406 16.24 -15.18 16.05
N ASP A 407 17.39 -15.77 15.69
CA ASP A 407 18.71 -15.44 16.27
C ASP A 407 19.38 -14.23 15.61
N MET A 408 18.79 -13.70 14.52
CA MET A 408 19.23 -12.44 13.93
C MET A 408 18.58 -11.31 14.74
N ARG A 409 17.59 -10.61 14.17
CA ARG A 409 16.69 -9.67 14.85
C ARG A 409 15.36 -9.60 14.08
N PHE A 410 14.89 -10.78 13.67
CA PHE A 410 13.64 -10.95 12.92
C PHE A 410 12.51 -11.28 13.89
N HIS A 411 11.44 -10.50 13.81
CA HIS A 411 10.29 -10.59 14.69
C HIS A 411 9.04 -10.81 13.87
N GLN A 412 8.06 -11.55 14.39
CA GLN A 412 6.74 -11.63 13.78
C GLN A 412 5.61 -11.38 14.79
N ARG A 413 4.54 -10.74 14.31
CA ARG A 413 3.30 -10.47 15.05
C ARG A 413 2.11 -11.03 14.27
N MET A 414 1.28 -11.79 14.95
CA MET A 414 0.03 -12.30 14.40
C MET A 414 -1.10 -11.32 14.71
N TRP A 415 -1.86 -10.94 13.69
CA TRP A 415 -3.04 -10.10 13.79
C TRP A 415 -4.25 -10.92 13.41
N THR A 416 -5.26 -10.98 14.27
CA THR A 416 -6.43 -11.81 13.99
C THR A 416 -7.70 -11.23 14.60
N LYS A 417 -8.82 -11.38 13.89
CA LYS A 417 -10.16 -11.06 14.40
C LYS A 417 -10.76 -12.13 15.31
N LEU A 418 -10.06 -13.27 15.46
CA LEU A 418 -10.58 -14.40 16.21
C LEU A 418 -10.62 -14.10 17.71
N LEU A 419 -11.63 -14.69 18.35
CA LEU A 419 -11.80 -14.65 19.79
C LEU A 419 -11.52 -16.04 20.36
N ARG A 420 -10.65 -16.13 21.38
CA ARG A 420 -10.34 -17.38 22.08
C ARG A 420 -10.77 -17.25 23.53
N GLY A 421 -11.67 -18.14 23.96
CA GLY A 421 -12.33 -18.01 25.28
C GLY A 421 -13.14 -16.71 25.42
N GLY A 422 -13.72 -16.22 24.32
CA GLY A 422 -14.49 -14.97 24.28
C GLY A 422 -13.65 -13.69 24.33
N LYS A 423 -12.31 -13.79 24.28
CA LYS A 423 -11.39 -12.64 24.34
C LYS A 423 -10.61 -12.49 23.03
N PRO A 424 -10.26 -11.25 22.62
CA PRO A 424 -9.37 -11.02 21.49
C PRO A 424 -8.01 -11.70 21.70
N VAL A 425 -7.44 -12.25 20.63
CA VAL A 425 -6.03 -12.66 20.62
C VAL A 425 -5.19 -11.39 20.49
N ALA A 426 -4.63 -10.93 21.60
CA ALA A 426 -3.93 -9.66 21.66
C ALA A 426 -2.58 -9.68 20.92
N VAL A 427 -2.24 -8.56 20.28
CA VAL A 427 -0.93 -8.28 19.70
C VAL A 427 -0.02 -7.73 20.79
N GLY A 428 1.22 -8.22 20.87
CA GLY A 428 2.18 -7.79 21.88
C GLY A 428 2.09 -8.55 23.21
N LEU A 429 1.59 -9.78 23.19
CA LEU A 429 1.83 -10.73 24.28
C LEU A 429 3.34 -11.06 24.41
N PRO A 430 3.80 -11.54 25.58
CA PRO A 430 5.16 -12.07 25.71
C PRO A 430 5.47 -13.14 24.65
N PRO A 431 6.72 -13.23 24.16
CA PRO A 431 7.11 -14.19 23.13
C PRO A 431 6.68 -15.61 23.45
N GLN A 432 5.92 -16.21 22.54
CA GLN A 432 5.37 -17.57 22.70
C GLN A 432 4.91 -18.14 21.36
N HIS A 433 4.69 -19.45 21.33
CA HIS A 433 4.00 -20.07 20.20
C HIS A 433 2.50 -19.86 20.30
N ILE A 434 1.91 -19.32 19.24
CA ILE A 434 0.46 -19.12 19.14
C ILE A 434 -0.06 -19.96 17.96
N PRO A 435 -1.04 -20.87 18.17
CA PRO A 435 -1.70 -21.60 17.09
C PRO A 435 -2.31 -20.64 16.06
N LEU A 436 -2.11 -20.90 14.77
CA LEU A 436 -2.77 -20.12 13.71
C LEU A 436 -4.28 -20.32 13.74
N ARG A 437 -4.72 -21.55 14.04
CA ARG A 437 -6.11 -21.88 14.33
C ARG A 437 -6.26 -22.94 15.41
N MET A 438 -7.38 -22.90 16.12
CA MET A 438 -7.86 -23.97 16.98
C MET A 438 -8.61 -25.04 16.16
N GLU A 439 -8.99 -26.16 16.78
CA GLU A 439 -9.65 -27.28 16.11
C GLU A 439 -11.06 -26.93 15.63
N ASP A 440 -11.78 -26.14 16.41
CA ASP A 440 -13.13 -25.62 16.17
C ASP A 440 -13.16 -24.34 15.33
N GLU A 441 -12.00 -23.73 15.07
CA GLU A 441 -11.84 -22.57 14.21
C GLU A 441 -11.78 -22.96 12.71
N ALA A 442 -12.18 -22.04 11.83
CA ALA A 442 -12.23 -22.28 10.39
C ALA A 442 -10.89 -22.77 9.82
N ARG A 443 -10.95 -23.81 8.98
CA ARG A 443 -9.77 -24.44 8.37
C ARG A 443 -9.10 -23.56 7.31
N TYR A 444 -9.84 -22.65 6.68
CA TYR A 444 -9.37 -21.83 5.57
C TYR A 444 -9.44 -20.34 5.94
N PRO A 445 -8.52 -19.51 5.40
CA PRO A 445 -8.54 -18.06 5.58
C PRO A 445 -9.90 -17.43 5.23
N GLY A 446 -10.22 -16.28 5.83
CA GLY A 446 -11.48 -15.55 5.64
C GLY A 446 -12.69 -16.06 6.43
N GLY A 447 -12.68 -17.32 6.88
CA GLY A 447 -13.76 -17.91 7.68
C GLY A 447 -15.03 -18.17 6.86
N GLY A 448 -15.25 -19.43 6.47
CA GLY A 448 -16.49 -19.88 5.83
C GLY A 448 -16.83 -19.23 4.48
N VAL A 449 -15.83 -18.71 3.75
CA VAL A 449 -15.98 -18.28 2.35
C VAL A 449 -16.46 -19.45 1.49
N GLY A 450 -17.29 -19.16 0.48
CA GLY A 450 -17.97 -20.18 -0.34
C GLY A 450 -17.03 -21.25 -0.92
N PRO A 451 -17.58 -22.39 -1.41
CA PRO A 451 -16.80 -23.57 -1.83
C PRO A 451 -15.66 -23.25 -2.80
N THR A 452 -15.89 -22.29 -3.70
CA THR A 452 -14.95 -21.84 -4.73
C THR A 452 -13.71 -21.15 -4.16
N THR A 453 -13.87 -20.30 -3.14
CA THR A 453 -12.76 -19.60 -2.48
C THR A 453 -11.94 -20.55 -1.60
N THR A 454 -12.63 -21.49 -0.95
CA THR A 454 -11.98 -22.54 -0.16
C THR A 454 -11.12 -23.47 -1.04
N ALA A 455 -11.56 -23.77 -2.26
CA ALA A 455 -10.86 -24.66 -3.17
C ALA A 455 -9.57 -24.07 -3.77
N SER A 456 -9.36 -22.75 -3.70
CA SER A 456 -8.19 -22.05 -4.25
C SER A 456 -7.18 -21.61 -3.19
N GLN A 457 -7.41 -21.94 -1.92
CA GLN A 457 -6.58 -21.52 -0.79
C GLN A 457 -5.95 -22.72 -0.09
N THR A 458 -4.75 -22.48 0.45
CA THR A 458 -4.08 -23.48 1.29
C THR A 458 -4.68 -23.46 2.70
N PRO A 459 -4.97 -24.63 3.31
CA PRO A 459 -5.50 -24.69 4.68
C PRO A 459 -4.55 -24.08 5.71
N LEU A 460 -5.13 -23.41 6.72
CA LEU A 460 -4.39 -22.98 7.90
C LEU A 460 -3.97 -24.22 8.73
N PRO A 461 -2.68 -24.41 9.03
CA PRO A 461 -2.25 -25.46 9.92
C PRO A 461 -2.66 -25.14 11.36
N GLN A 462 -2.86 -26.18 12.19
CA GLN A 462 -3.06 -26.01 13.64
C GLN A 462 -1.74 -25.72 14.37
N GLU A 463 -0.62 -26.00 13.71
CA GLU A 463 0.71 -25.72 14.23
C GLU A 463 0.85 -24.23 14.62
N GLY A 464 1.54 -24.00 15.74
CA GLY A 464 1.87 -22.67 16.20
C GLY A 464 2.84 -21.93 15.29
N ARG A 465 2.83 -20.61 15.40
CA ARG A 465 3.95 -19.77 14.97
C ARG A 465 4.62 -19.20 16.20
N TYR A 466 5.95 -19.17 16.21
CA TYR A 466 6.69 -18.47 17.24
C TYR A 466 6.50 -16.97 17.07
N ILE A 467 5.58 -16.39 17.85
CA ILE A 467 5.30 -14.96 17.87
C ILE A 467 6.29 -14.34 18.84
N ASN A 468 7.35 -13.75 18.30
CA ASN A 468 8.50 -13.23 19.05
C ASN A 468 8.66 -11.71 18.98
N GLY A 469 7.66 -11.00 18.43
CA GLY A 469 7.58 -9.55 18.59
C GLY A 469 7.53 -9.19 20.07
N GLU A 470 8.24 -8.15 20.46
CA GLU A 470 8.39 -7.78 21.87
C GLU A 470 7.05 -7.42 22.48
N ALA A 471 6.92 -7.72 23.78
CA ALA A 471 5.70 -7.43 24.53
C ALA A 471 5.36 -5.94 24.48
N LEU A 472 4.06 -5.66 24.40
CA LEU A 472 3.50 -4.32 24.51
C LEU A 472 2.82 -4.17 25.87
N GLN A 473 2.82 -2.96 26.39
CA GLN A 473 2.19 -2.64 27.66
C GLN A 473 1.19 -1.50 27.42
N PRO A 474 -0.14 -1.79 27.42
CA PRO A 474 -0.72 -3.13 27.43
C PRO A 474 -0.58 -3.82 26.06
N PRO A 475 -0.79 -5.14 25.97
CA PRO A 475 -1.08 -5.80 24.69
C PRO A 475 -2.31 -5.18 24.03
N HIS A 476 -2.32 -5.11 22.71
CA HIS A 476 -3.39 -4.46 21.93
C HIS A 476 -4.39 -5.47 21.39
N ALA A 477 -5.69 -5.20 21.53
CA ALA A 477 -6.73 -5.96 20.84
C ALA A 477 -6.84 -5.45 19.40
N PRO A 478 -6.46 -6.26 18.38
CA PRO A 478 -6.40 -5.78 17.00
C PRO A 478 -7.80 -5.41 16.48
N GLN A 479 -7.90 -4.27 15.79
CA GLN A 479 -9.12 -3.83 15.11
C GLN A 479 -9.03 -4.23 13.64
N MET A 480 -9.77 -5.26 13.24
CA MET A 480 -9.62 -5.89 11.91
C MET A 480 -10.82 -5.61 10.98
N GLU A 481 -11.92 -5.10 11.55
CA GLU A 481 -13.17 -4.80 10.86
C GLU A 481 -13.34 -3.31 10.52
N ASP A 482 -12.34 -2.48 10.83
CA ASP A 482 -12.40 -1.04 10.59
C ASP A 482 -12.50 -0.72 9.10
N GLY A 483 -13.45 0.14 8.76
CA GLY A 483 -13.75 0.55 7.38
C GLY A 483 -14.69 -0.39 6.62
N GLU A 484 -15.16 -1.49 7.21
CA GLU A 484 -16.24 -2.30 6.61
C GLU A 484 -17.53 -1.46 6.45
N ALA A 485 -18.33 -1.81 5.45
CA ALA A 485 -19.50 -1.04 5.03
C ALA A 485 -20.58 -0.90 6.12
N ASP A 486 -21.18 0.29 6.22
CA ASP A 486 -22.29 0.56 7.13
C ASP A 486 -23.61 0.01 6.56
N ALA A 487 -24.26 -0.88 7.31
CA ALA A 487 -25.56 -1.45 6.93
C ALA A 487 -26.64 -0.39 6.70
N ARG A 488 -26.59 0.76 7.41
CA ARG A 488 -27.53 1.87 7.24
C ARG A 488 -27.32 2.59 5.92
N GLN A 489 -26.07 2.88 5.55
CA GLN A 489 -25.73 3.53 4.28
C GLN A 489 -26.22 2.69 3.09
N TYR A 490 -26.02 1.38 3.16
CA TYR A 490 -26.39 0.44 2.10
C TYR A 490 -27.81 -0.12 2.24
N LYS A 491 -28.60 0.33 3.22
CA LYS A 491 -29.97 -0.17 3.49
C LYS A 491 -30.03 -1.70 3.58
N SER A 492 -28.97 -2.35 4.08
CA SER A 492 -28.89 -3.80 4.19
C SER A 492 -29.69 -4.29 5.40
N SER A 493 -30.56 -5.28 5.19
CA SER A 493 -31.28 -5.98 6.26
C SER A 493 -30.38 -6.98 7.01
N THR A 494 -29.23 -7.34 6.44
CA THR A 494 -28.24 -8.23 7.06
C THR A 494 -27.04 -7.45 7.62
N PRO A 495 -26.44 -7.87 8.75
CA PRO A 495 -25.25 -7.21 9.26
C PRO A 495 -24.09 -7.31 8.26
N LEU A 496 -23.48 -6.18 7.92
CA LEU A 496 -22.34 -6.09 6.99
C LEU A 496 -20.99 -6.21 7.68
N ARG A 497 -20.94 -5.99 9.01
CA ARG A 497 -19.73 -6.17 9.80
C ARG A 497 -19.36 -7.65 9.91
N GLY A 498 -18.06 -7.90 9.86
CA GLY A 498 -17.45 -9.20 10.05
C GLY A 498 -17.66 -9.75 11.45
N THR A 499 -17.54 -11.07 11.54
CA THR A 499 -17.52 -11.81 12.80
C THR A 499 -16.31 -12.76 12.78
N PRO A 500 -15.97 -13.45 13.89
CA PRO A 500 -14.89 -14.43 13.88
C PRO A 500 -15.05 -15.51 12.78
N THR A 501 -16.28 -15.86 12.40
CA THR A 501 -16.57 -16.95 11.45
C THR A 501 -17.10 -16.49 10.09
N ARG A 502 -17.34 -15.19 9.90
CA ARG A 502 -17.88 -14.63 8.65
C ARG A 502 -17.10 -13.38 8.25
N ALA A 503 -16.74 -13.27 6.98
CA ALA A 503 -16.18 -12.04 6.44
C ALA A 503 -17.18 -10.87 6.56
N GLY A 504 -16.66 -9.67 6.84
CA GLY A 504 -17.41 -8.45 6.67
C GLY A 504 -17.48 -8.04 5.20
N LYS A 505 -18.12 -6.91 4.93
CA LYS A 505 -18.30 -6.40 3.57
C LYS A 505 -17.56 -5.09 3.38
N ASP A 506 -16.84 -4.98 2.26
CA ASP A 506 -16.16 -3.76 1.86
C ASP A 506 -16.96 -3.01 0.79
N ALA A 507 -17.02 -1.69 0.97
CA ALA A 507 -17.53 -0.76 -0.02
C ALA A 507 -16.41 -0.35 -0.98
N PRO A 508 -16.69 -0.27 -2.30
CA PRO A 508 -15.71 0.24 -3.24
C PRO A 508 -15.49 1.74 -3.03
N ASP A 509 -14.22 2.16 -3.01
CA ASP A 509 -13.87 3.56 -3.15
C ASP A 509 -13.97 4.02 -4.62
N ASP A 510 -13.78 5.32 -4.88
CA ASP A 510 -13.93 5.87 -6.23
C ASP A 510 -12.94 5.28 -7.24
N VAL A 511 -11.76 4.85 -6.79
CA VAL A 511 -10.78 4.15 -7.63
C VAL A 511 -11.31 2.76 -8.01
N SER A 512 -11.85 2.02 -7.04
CA SER A 512 -12.44 0.69 -7.26
C SER A 512 -13.63 0.78 -8.23
N VAL A 513 -14.48 1.79 -8.09
CA VAL A 513 -15.58 2.02 -9.05
C VAL A 513 -15.04 2.29 -10.45
N ASP A 514 -14.00 3.10 -10.59
CA ASP A 514 -13.36 3.35 -11.88
C ASP A 514 -12.69 2.09 -12.47
N VAL A 515 -12.16 1.19 -11.63
CA VAL A 515 -11.70 -0.13 -12.09
C VAL A 515 -12.88 -0.96 -12.64
N ALA A 516 -14.03 -0.98 -11.97
CA ALA A 516 -15.22 -1.67 -12.48
C ALA A 516 -15.71 -1.06 -13.81
N LEU A 517 -15.73 0.27 -13.92
CA LEU A 517 -16.07 0.96 -15.16
C LEU A 517 -15.12 0.59 -16.31
N GLY A 518 -13.82 0.45 -16.06
CA GLY A 518 -12.86 0.01 -17.07
C GLY A 518 -12.74 -1.50 -17.27
N ASN A 519 -13.47 -2.32 -16.51
CA ASN A 519 -13.42 -3.78 -16.59
C ASN A 519 -14.47 -4.32 -17.59
N PRO A 520 -14.08 -4.87 -18.75
CA PRO A 520 -15.01 -5.36 -19.76
C PRO A 520 -15.86 -6.55 -19.32
N LYS A 521 -15.58 -7.13 -18.15
CA LYS A 521 -16.31 -8.25 -17.54
C LYS A 521 -17.09 -7.88 -16.28
N ALA A 522 -17.11 -6.60 -15.89
CA ALA A 522 -17.87 -6.15 -14.73
C ALA A 522 -19.39 -6.26 -14.96
N SER A 523 -20.10 -6.72 -13.93
CA SER A 523 -21.54 -6.94 -13.92
C SER A 523 -22.32 -5.63 -13.71
N LEU A 524 -22.22 -4.70 -14.66
CA LEU A 524 -22.86 -3.39 -14.54
C LEU A 524 -24.33 -3.35 -15.02
N ASN A 525 -24.83 -4.44 -15.60
CA ASN A 525 -26.22 -4.51 -16.11
C ASN A 525 -27.27 -4.42 -14.99
N GLN A 526 -26.90 -4.74 -13.75
CA GLN A 526 -27.76 -4.57 -12.58
C GLN A 526 -28.06 -3.10 -12.23
N TYR A 527 -27.32 -2.16 -12.82
CA TYR A 527 -27.50 -0.71 -12.61
C TYR A 527 -28.26 -0.04 -13.77
N ARG A 528 -28.81 -0.82 -14.73
CA ARG A 528 -29.56 -0.28 -15.87
C ARG A 528 -30.77 0.53 -15.41
N VAL A 529 -31.12 1.54 -16.20
CA VAL A 529 -32.28 2.42 -15.98
C VAL A 529 -33.41 1.95 -16.89
N PHE A 530 -34.56 1.64 -16.30
CA PHE A 530 -35.78 1.40 -17.07
C PHE A 530 -36.27 2.72 -17.63
N GLU A 531 -36.44 2.79 -18.94
CA GLU A 531 -36.88 4.01 -19.61
C GLU A 531 -38.39 3.98 -19.84
N ARG A 532 -38.87 2.98 -20.57
CA ARG A 532 -40.29 2.83 -20.92
C ARG A 532 -40.58 1.47 -21.57
N PHE A 533 -41.87 1.18 -21.70
CA PHE A 533 -42.35 0.16 -22.63
C PHE A 533 -42.38 0.69 -24.07
N VAL A 534 -42.17 -0.20 -25.04
CA VAL A 534 -42.26 0.06 -26.48
C VAL A 534 -43.05 -1.05 -27.19
N ASP A 535 -43.79 -0.68 -28.23
CA ASP A 535 -44.78 -1.57 -28.87
C ASP A 535 -44.15 -2.65 -29.77
N LYS A 536 -42.87 -2.50 -30.12
CA LYS A 536 -42.12 -3.43 -30.99
C LYS A 536 -40.71 -3.63 -30.48
N ASN A 537 -40.12 -4.77 -30.83
CA ASN A 537 -38.70 -4.99 -30.64
C ASN A 537 -37.91 -3.97 -31.47
N LEU A 538 -36.94 -3.30 -30.86
CA LEU A 538 -36.07 -2.34 -31.55
C LEU A 538 -34.85 -3.06 -32.13
N SER A 539 -34.45 -2.65 -33.33
CA SER A 539 -33.25 -3.18 -33.98
C SER A 539 -31.98 -2.50 -33.45
N ASP A 540 -30.81 -3.12 -33.65
CA ASP A 540 -29.52 -2.53 -33.23
C ASP A 540 -29.31 -1.09 -33.78
N PRO A 541 -29.66 -0.78 -35.05
CA PRO A 541 -29.63 0.60 -35.54
C PRO A 541 -30.54 1.57 -34.77
N ASP A 542 -31.76 1.14 -34.41
CA ASP A 542 -32.69 1.97 -33.64
C ASP A 542 -32.12 2.28 -32.24
N LEU A 543 -31.53 1.27 -31.59
CA LEU A 543 -30.89 1.41 -30.28
C LEU A 543 -29.64 2.30 -30.35
N GLN A 544 -28.85 2.19 -31.44
CA GLN A 544 -27.70 3.04 -31.67
C GLN A 544 -28.11 4.51 -31.91
N GLU A 545 -29.21 4.75 -32.62
CA GLU A 545 -29.75 6.10 -32.80
C GLU A 545 -30.18 6.72 -31.47
N LEU A 546 -30.92 5.98 -30.64
CA LEU A 546 -31.29 6.43 -29.29
C LEU A 546 -30.06 6.77 -28.44
N THR A 547 -29.01 5.94 -28.53
CA THR A 547 -27.73 6.18 -27.85
C THR A 547 -27.10 7.49 -28.29
N GLN A 548 -27.04 7.74 -29.60
CA GLN A 548 -26.49 8.98 -30.15
C GLN A 548 -27.30 10.21 -29.73
N GLN A 549 -28.63 10.12 -29.77
CA GLN A 549 -29.52 11.21 -29.34
C GLN A 549 -29.36 11.55 -27.86
N PHE A 550 -29.27 10.52 -26.99
CA PHE A 550 -29.01 10.73 -25.58
C PHE A 550 -27.64 11.40 -25.36
N ASN A 551 -26.59 10.84 -25.96
CA ASN A 551 -25.22 11.33 -25.77
C ASN A 551 -24.99 12.73 -26.36
N ALA A 552 -25.71 13.12 -27.41
CA ALA A 552 -25.65 14.47 -27.98
C ALA A 552 -26.07 15.56 -26.98
N ASN A 553 -26.94 15.24 -26.03
CA ASN A 553 -27.40 16.15 -24.98
C ASN A 553 -26.52 16.11 -23.71
N HIS A 554 -25.51 15.23 -23.66
CA HIS A 554 -24.63 15.02 -22.51
C HIS A 554 -23.16 15.23 -22.92
N PRO A 555 -22.64 16.47 -22.83
CA PRO A 555 -21.30 16.80 -23.30
C PRO A 555 -20.17 16.23 -22.41
N ASP A 556 -20.46 15.83 -21.17
CA ASP A 556 -19.50 15.09 -20.33
C ASP A 556 -19.56 13.59 -20.65
N LEU A 557 -18.42 12.99 -20.99
CA LEU A 557 -18.29 11.55 -21.23
C LEU A 557 -18.75 10.69 -20.05
N ASN A 558 -18.72 11.22 -18.82
CA ASN A 558 -19.21 10.51 -17.63
C ASN A 558 -20.73 10.54 -17.46
N ASP A 559 -21.42 11.37 -18.24
CA ASP A 559 -22.88 11.44 -18.30
C ASP A 559 -23.43 10.81 -19.59
N GLN A 560 -22.57 10.19 -20.40
CA GLN A 560 -22.97 9.47 -21.61
C GLN A 560 -23.30 8.00 -21.32
N THR A 561 -24.30 7.47 -22.02
CA THR A 561 -24.71 6.08 -21.91
C THR A 561 -23.92 5.19 -22.88
N PRO A 562 -23.52 3.97 -22.45
CA PRO A 562 -22.96 2.95 -23.35
C PRO A 562 -23.94 2.46 -24.42
N GLY A 563 -25.25 2.53 -24.17
CA GLY A 563 -26.25 2.05 -25.11
C GLY A 563 -27.60 1.70 -24.46
N TYR A 564 -28.47 1.10 -25.26
CA TYR A 564 -29.78 0.62 -24.87
C TYR A 564 -29.95 -0.87 -25.21
N ASP A 565 -30.75 -1.57 -24.42
CA ASP A 565 -31.21 -2.93 -24.67
C ASP A 565 -32.74 -2.94 -24.81
N CYS A 566 -33.28 -3.77 -25.70
CA CYS A 566 -34.70 -4.02 -25.82
C CYS A 566 -34.99 -5.49 -25.45
N GLU A 567 -35.75 -5.69 -24.37
CA GLU A 567 -36.04 -7.03 -23.83
C GLU A 567 -37.54 -7.31 -23.94
N ASN A 568 -37.93 -8.58 -24.14
CA ASN A 568 -39.34 -8.96 -24.16
C ASN A 568 -39.90 -8.90 -22.73
N GLY A 569 -40.94 -8.10 -22.52
CA GLY A 569 -41.55 -7.90 -21.22
C GLY A 569 -42.77 -8.78 -21.02
N ASP A 570 -42.61 -10.10 -21.18
CA ASP A 570 -43.47 -11.27 -20.89
C ASP A 570 -45.02 -11.20 -20.96
N ASP A 571 -45.66 -10.05 -21.21
CA ASP A 571 -47.10 -9.82 -21.51
C ASP A 571 -47.44 -8.30 -21.70
N MET A 572 -46.51 -7.36 -21.46
CA MET A 572 -46.73 -5.89 -21.48
C MET A 572 -46.04 -5.16 -22.66
N GLY A 573 -45.63 -5.91 -23.70
CA GLY A 573 -44.82 -5.40 -24.81
C GLY A 573 -43.32 -5.52 -24.55
N TYR A 574 -42.50 -4.68 -25.18
CA TYR A 574 -41.04 -4.72 -25.03
C TYR A 574 -40.56 -3.67 -24.04
N MET A 575 -39.60 -4.01 -23.19
CA MET A 575 -39.00 -3.13 -22.20
C MET A 575 -37.72 -2.51 -22.77
N LEU A 576 -37.67 -1.18 -22.82
CA LEU A 576 -36.48 -0.45 -23.20
C LEU A 576 -35.67 -0.10 -21.96
N TRP A 577 -34.44 -0.62 -21.89
CA TRP A 577 -33.48 -0.37 -20.83
C TRP A 577 -32.32 0.45 -21.36
N ARG A 578 -31.86 1.43 -20.59
CA ARG A 578 -30.62 2.17 -20.86
C ARG A 578 -29.52 1.70 -19.92
N HIS A 579 -28.33 1.48 -20.45
CA HIS A 579 -27.15 1.29 -19.61
C HIS A 579 -26.86 2.57 -18.82
N ALA A 580 -26.66 2.43 -17.51
CA ALA A 580 -26.31 3.58 -16.67
C ALA A 580 -25.03 4.26 -17.15
N THR A 581 -25.01 5.58 -17.08
CA THR A 581 -23.82 6.41 -17.33
C THR A 581 -22.78 6.13 -16.23
N PRO A 582 -21.49 6.43 -16.46
CA PRO A 582 -20.47 6.33 -15.43
C PRO A 582 -20.83 7.04 -14.11
N ASN A 583 -21.43 8.22 -14.17
CA ASN A 583 -21.88 8.95 -12.98
C ASN A 583 -23.08 8.29 -12.28
N GLU A 584 -24.03 7.74 -13.04
CA GLU A 584 -25.13 6.96 -12.47
C GLU A 584 -24.61 5.69 -11.78
N VAL A 585 -23.64 4.98 -12.36
CA VAL A 585 -23.00 3.82 -11.73
C VAL A 585 -22.32 4.20 -10.43
N ARG A 586 -21.53 5.28 -10.40
CA ARG A 586 -20.89 5.80 -9.17
C ARG A 586 -21.94 6.11 -8.09
N ALA A 587 -23.03 6.78 -8.46
CA ALA A 587 -24.10 7.14 -7.51
C ALA A 587 -24.83 5.90 -6.96
N GLN A 588 -25.09 4.90 -7.81
CA GLN A 588 -25.75 3.66 -7.41
C GLN A 588 -24.86 2.79 -6.52
N MET A 589 -23.58 2.58 -6.89
CA MET A 589 -22.64 1.76 -6.11
C MET A 589 -22.39 2.30 -4.70
N ALA A 590 -22.54 3.60 -4.46
CA ALA A 590 -22.40 4.22 -3.15
C ALA A 590 -23.47 3.80 -2.13
N HIS A 591 -24.59 3.21 -2.58
CA HIS A 591 -25.74 2.86 -1.74
C HIS A 591 -26.35 1.48 -2.05
N ASN A 592 -25.89 0.80 -3.09
CA ASN A 592 -26.42 -0.50 -3.51
C ASN A 592 -25.61 -1.66 -2.88
N PRO A 593 -26.22 -2.54 -2.07
CA PRO A 593 -25.55 -3.71 -1.49
C PRO A 593 -24.85 -4.62 -2.50
N ALA A 594 -25.31 -4.65 -3.75
CA ALA A 594 -24.70 -5.48 -4.79
C ALA A 594 -23.29 -5.02 -5.21
N ALA A 595 -22.89 -3.80 -4.85
CA ALA A 595 -21.54 -3.29 -5.04
C ALA A 595 -20.55 -3.79 -3.97
N LEU A 596 -21.06 -4.38 -2.88
CA LEU A 596 -20.24 -4.81 -1.75
C LEU A 596 -19.56 -6.14 -2.01
N VAL A 597 -18.30 -6.25 -1.59
CA VAL A 597 -17.49 -7.48 -1.71
C VAL A 597 -17.11 -8.01 -0.33
N ASP A 598 -16.77 -9.29 -0.22
CA ASP A 598 -16.23 -9.82 1.03
C ASP A 598 -14.89 -9.15 1.37
N ASN A 599 -14.73 -8.72 2.62
CA ASN A 599 -13.47 -8.22 3.14
C ASN A 599 -12.44 -9.36 3.13
N SER A 600 -11.38 -9.18 2.35
CA SER A 600 -10.28 -10.16 2.22
C SER A 600 -9.37 -10.21 3.44
N TYR A 601 -9.45 -9.20 4.32
CA TYR A 601 -8.55 -8.93 5.44
C TYR A 601 -7.07 -8.71 5.08
N HIS A 602 -6.71 -8.64 3.79
CA HIS A 602 -5.34 -8.41 3.29
C HIS A 602 -4.73 -7.04 3.61
N SER A 603 -5.56 -6.07 3.98
CA SER A 603 -5.12 -4.74 4.41
C SER A 603 -5.75 -4.36 5.74
N ALA A 604 -6.40 -5.30 6.43
CA ALA A 604 -7.24 -5.01 7.59
C ALA A 604 -6.46 -4.30 8.71
N MET A 605 -5.22 -4.73 8.95
CA MET A 605 -4.38 -4.12 9.97
C MET A 605 -3.98 -2.66 9.65
N LEU A 606 -4.04 -2.24 8.38
CA LEU A 606 -3.76 -0.87 7.95
C LEU A 606 -4.96 0.09 8.06
N ARG A 607 -6.16 -0.44 8.29
CA ARG A 607 -7.42 0.33 8.23
C ARG A 607 -7.81 0.96 9.56
N SER A 608 -7.10 0.65 10.64
CA SER A 608 -7.34 1.22 11.97
C SER A 608 -6.20 2.14 12.40
N THR A 609 -6.58 3.37 12.79
CA THR A 609 -5.65 4.33 13.40
C THR A 609 -5.10 3.77 14.72
N GLU A 610 -5.94 3.04 15.47
CA GLU A 610 -5.56 2.47 16.77
C GLU A 610 -4.52 1.36 16.62
N ASN A 611 -4.60 0.50 15.60
CA ASN A 611 -3.57 -0.51 15.36
C ASN A 611 -2.16 0.11 15.22
N HIS A 612 -2.06 1.22 14.50
CA HIS A 612 -0.79 1.93 14.32
C HIS A 612 -0.36 2.71 15.57
N ARG A 613 -1.32 3.33 16.26
CA ARG A 613 -1.08 4.05 17.53
C ARG A 613 -0.54 3.12 18.62
N TRP A 614 -1.12 1.92 18.76
CA TRP A 614 -0.76 0.99 19.83
C TRP A 614 0.42 0.09 19.50
N VAL A 615 0.56 -0.34 18.24
CA VAL A 615 1.57 -1.35 17.86
C VAL A 615 2.64 -0.78 16.96
N THR A 616 2.28 -0.26 15.78
CA THR A 616 3.28 0.14 14.76
C THR A 616 4.20 1.25 15.28
N ALA A 617 3.66 2.23 16.01
CA ALA A 617 4.44 3.30 16.64
C ALA A 617 5.48 2.79 17.66
N MET A 618 5.27 1.60 18.23
CA MET A 618 6.22 0.93 19.13
C MET A 618 7.31 0.14 18.40
N ASP A 619 7.07 -0.24 17.14
CA ASP A 619 7.98 -1.05 16.33
C ASP A 619 8.85 -0.21 15.36
N VAL A 620 8.46 1.03 15.06
CA VAL A 620 9.32 1.95 14.30
C VAL A 620 10.61 2.28 15.07
N ALA A 621 11.70 2.48 14.33
CA ALA A 621 12.96 2.95 14.90
C ALA A 621 12.89 4.45 15.20
N ILE A 622 13.49 4.84 16.33
CA ILE A 622 13.60 6.23 16.77
C ILE A 622 15.06 6.68 16.73
N GLY A 623 15.27 7.96 16.45
CA GLY A 623 16.56 8.60 16.28
C GLY A 623 16.33 10.01 15.77
N GLN A 624 16.98 10.39 14.67
CA GLN A 624 16.86 11.73 14.08
C GLN A 624 16.35 11.69 12.63
N ALA A 625 15.90 12.84 12.13
CA ALA A 625 15.46 13.01 10.75
C ALA A 625 15.78 14.42 10.23
N GLN A 626 17.06 14.81 10.25
CA GLN A 626 17.54 16.13 9.83
C GLN A 626 17.06 16.50 8.43
N THR A 627 17.01 15.52 7.50
CA THR A 627 16.50 15.76 6.14
C THR A 627 14.99 16.05 6.07
N LEU A 628 14.20 15.63 7.07
CA LEU A 628 12.78 16.00 7.15
C LEU A 628 12.53 17.25 7.99
N ASP A 629 13.47 17.61 8.87
CA ASP A 629 13.41 18.83 9.67
C ASP A 629 13.77 20.06 8.82
N ASP A 630 14.58 19.91 7.78
CA ASP A 630 14.73 20.90 6.71
C ASP A 630 13.52 20.85 5.74
N PRO A 631 12.74 21.94 5.62
CA PRO A 631 11.53 21.96 4.82
C PRO A 631 11.79 21.83 3.31
N GLU A 632 12.95 22.28 2.81
CA GLU A 632 13.29 22.20 1.39
C GLU A 632 13.77 20.79 1.02
N TRP A 633 14.54 20.13 1.89
CA TRP A 633 14.87 18.72 1.72
C TRP A 633 13.64 17.83 1.80
N ARG A 634 12.75 18.08 2.77
CA ARG A 634 11.49 17.35 2.91
C ARG A 634 10.66 17.39 1.62
N LYS A 635 10.50 18.56 1.00
CA LYS A 635 9.78 18.71 -0.28
C LYS A 635 10.40 17.84 -1.37
N VAL A 636 11.73 17.90 -1.53
CA VAL A 636 12.46 17.11 -2.53
C VAL A 636 12.30 15.61 -2.30
N LEU A 637 12.43 15.13 -1.06
CA LEU A 637 12.32 13.70 -0.75
C LEU A 637 10.90 13.15 -0.97
N ILE A 638 9.87 13.91 -0.58
CA ILE A 638 8.47 13.55 -0.85
C ILE A 638 8.19 13.55 -2.36
N ALA A 639 8.68 14.56 -3.09
CA ALA A 639 8.54 14.63 -4.54
C ALA A 639 9.27 13.48 -5.25
N PHE A 640 10.47 13.12 -4.79
CA PHE A 640 11.25 11.99 -5.31
C PHE A 640 10.56 10.65 -5.04
N ALA A 641 9.95 10.48 -3.87
CA ALA A 641 9.19 9.29 -3.49
C ALA A 641 7.90 9.12 -4.30
N ASN A 642 7.36 10.20 -4.88
CA ASN A 642 6.20 10.16 -5.77
C ASN A 642 6.61 10.04 -7.24
N TRP A 643 6.45 8.86 -7.85
CA TRP A 643 6.80 8.64 -9.27
C TRP A 643 6.00 9.48 -10.26
N ARG A 644 4.88 10.06 -9.80
CA ARG A 644 3.97 10.91 -10.59
C ARG A 644 4.42 12.38 -10.64
N THR A 645 5.43 12.77 -9.87
CA THR A 645 5.91 14.15 -9.84
C THR A 645 6.48 14.54 -11.22
N PRO A 646 5.96 15.58 -11.89
CA PRO A 646 6.49 16.03 -13.16
C PRO A 646 7.91 16.56 -13.03
N PHE A 647 8.72 16.41 -14.08
CA PHE A 647 10.10 16.90 -14.07
C PHE A 647 10.19 18.42 -14.22
N LYS A 648 9.48 18.97 -15.21
CA LYS A 648 9.49 20.38 -15.57
C LYS A 648 8.06 20.94 -15.70
N PRO A 649 7.87 22.26 -15.59
CA PRO A 649 6.56 22.86 -15.77
C PRO A 649 5.96 22.62 -17.16
N SER A 650 4.63 22.63 -17.24
CA SER A 650 3.88 22.52 -18.51
C SER A 650 2.74 23.52 -18.58
N GLU A 651 2.35 23.94 -19.78
CA GLU A 651 1.22 24.87 -19.98
C GLU A 651 -0.11 24.33 -19.43
N SER A 652 -0.28 23.01 -19.36
CA SER A 652 -1.46 22.34 -18.80
C SER A 652 -1.34 22.04 -17.29
N GLN A 653 -0.36 22.61 -16.60
CA GLN A 653 -0.13 22.35 -15.17
C GLN A 653 -1.21 23.01 -14.32
N LEU A 654 -1.83 22.22 -13.43
CA LEU A 654 -2.83 22.74 -12.52
C LEU A 654 -2.16 23.61 -11.44
N PRO A 655 -2.84 24.69 -10.98
CA PRO A 655 -2.34 25.53 -9.90
C PRO A 655 -1.91 24.72 -8.66
N GLY A 656 -0.70 25.01 -8.17
CA GLY A 656 -0.13 24.39 -6.98
C GLY A 656 0.42 22.96 -7.17
N GLN A 657 0.52 22.45 -8.40
CA GLN A 657 1.34 21.26 -8.68
C GLN A 657 2.80 21.70 -8.77
N LEU A 658 3.69 21.14 -7.95
CA LEU A 658 5.13 21.41 -8.03
C LEU A 658 5.81 20.40 -8.95
N THR A 659 6.86 20.85 -9.65
CA THR A 659 7.73 20.01 -10.47
C THR A 659 9.11 19.87 -9.83
N LEU A 660 9.86 18.83 -10.20
CA LEU A 660 11.16 18.54 -9.61
C LEU A 660 12.15 19.71 -9.77
N LEU A 661 12.18 20.36 -10.95
CA LEU A 661 13.08 21.49 -11.22
C LEU A 661 12.74 22.77 -10.43
N GLU A 662 11.53 22.90 -9.91
CA GLU A 662 11.14 24.06 -9.09
C GLU A 662 11.56 23.89 -7.62
N LEU A 663 12.05 22.72 -7.21
CA LEU A 663 12.43 22.44 -5.83
C LEU A 663 13.87 22.89 -5.57
N ALA A 664 14.05 23.79 -4.60
CA ALA A 664 15.32 24.47 -4.33
C ALA A 664 16.51 23.53 -4.08
N ASN A 665 16.27 22.36 -3.50
CA ASN A 665 17.32 21.38 -3.19
C ASN A 665 17.47 20.27 -4.25
N PHE A 666 16.70 20.28 -5.35
CA PHE A 666 16.78 19.20 -6.35
C PHE A 666 18.17 19.08 -6.99
N GLU A 667 18.77 20.20 -7.39
CA GLU A 667 20.12 20.23 -7.98
C GLU A 667 21.22 19.78 -7.01
N LYS A 668 20.92 19.71 -5.70
CA LYS A 668 21.85 19.25 -4.66
C LYS A 668 21.80 17.73 -4.45
N LEU A 669 20.88 17.01 -5.10
CA LEU A 669 20.87 15.55 -5.14
C LEU A 669 22.10 15.02 -5.90
N SER A 670 22.50 13.78 -5.68
CA SER A 670 23.57 13.19 -6.49
C SER A 670 23.19 13.12 -7.98
N PRO A 671 24.17 13.13 -8.91
CA PRO A 671 23.87 13.03 -10.34
C PRO A 671 23.03 11.80 -10.72
N GLY A 672 23.28 10.67 -10.05
CA GLY A 672 22.49 9.44 -10.24
C GLY A 672 21.04 9.59 -9.78
N ALA A 673 20.80 10.25 -8.66
CA ALA A 673 19.46 10.53 -8.17
C ALA A 673 18.71 11.51 -9.10
N GLN A 674 19.36 12.58 -9.57
CA GLN A 674 18.77 13.52 -10.52
C GLN A 674 18.37 12.81 -11.83
N MET A 675 19.28 12.00 -12.38
CA MET A 675 19.01 11.22 -13.59
C MET A 675 17.86 10.23 -13.39
N LEU A 676 17.83 9.51 -12.28
CA LEU A 676 16.74 8.56 -11.99
C LEU A 676 15.40 9.27 -11.82
N ALA A 677 15.37 10.44 -11.18
CA ALA A 677 14.15 11.24 -11.03
C ALA A 677 13.64 11.72 -12.40
N GLN A 678 14.53 12.22 -13.26
CA GLN A 678 14.20 12.62 -14.63
C GLN A 678 13.67 11.45 -15.46
N GLN A 679 14.35 10.30 -15.42
CA GLN A 679 13.94 9.09 -16.14
C GLN A 679 12.62 8.54 -15.61
N THR A 680 12.35 8.64 -14.31
CA THR A 680 11.08 8.23 -13.72
C THR A 680 9.94 9.12 -14.19
N ALA A 681 10.12 10.44 -14.17
CA ALA A 681 9.11 11.38 -14.68
C ALA A 681 8.86 11.20 -16.19
N TYR A 682 9.93 10.93 -16.95
CA TYR A 682 9.81 10.60 -18.37
C TYR A 682 9.09 9.27 -18.60
N TYR A 683 9.35 8.26 -17.76
CA TYR A 683 8.61 7.00 -17.78
C TYR A 683 7.13 7.24 -17.47
N TYR A 684 6.78 7.98 -16.42
CA TYR A 684 5.40 8.29 -16.05
C TYR A 684 4.64 9.05 -17.16
N THR A 685 5.32 9.89 -17.93
CA THR A 685 4.67 10.65 -19.01
C THR A 685 4.52 9.84 -20.30
N THR A 686 5.55 9.06 -20.67
CA THR A 686 5.63 8.44 -22.02
C THR A 686 5.47 6.92 -22.04
N GLY A 687 5.59 6.25 -20.89
CA GLY A 687 5.71 4.80 -20.78
C GLY A 687 7.05 4.25 -21.27
N LYS A 688 7.99 5.08 -21.74
CA LYS A 688 9.34 4.61 -22.12
C LYS A 688 10.13 4.24 -20.88
N PHE A 689 10.40 2.95 -20.73
CA PHE A 689 11.06 2.39 -19.56
C PHE A 689 12.51 2.87 -19.44
N PRO A 690 13.01 3.20 -18.23
CA PRO A 690 14.38 3.67 -18.06
C PRO A 690 15.45 2.60 -18.37
N ASP A 691 16.43 2.94 -19.20
CA ASP A 691 17.51 2.03 -19.60
C ASP A 691 18.46 1.66 -18.44
N GLY A 692 18.63 2.57 -17.47
CA GLY A 692 19.53 2.42 -16.32
C GLY A 692 19.03 1.50 -15.22
N VAL A 693 17.79 1.02 -15.27
CA VAL A 693 17.23 0.08 -14.29
C VAL A 693 17.84 -1.30 -14.51
N SER A 694 18.26 -1.96 -13.41
CA SER A 694 18.86 -3.30 -13.51
C SER A 694 18.01 -4.29 -14.30
N LYS A 695 18.69 -5.18 -15.02
CA LYS A 695 18.08 -6.27 -15.79
C LYS A 695 18.11 -7.61 -15.04
N GLU A 696 18.99 -7.71 -14.05
CA GLU A 696 19.17 -8.91 -13.23
C GLU A 696 19.14 -8.54 -11.73
N PRO A 697 18.74 -9.49 -10.86
CA PRO A 697 18.78 -9.27 -9.42
C PRO A 697 20.23 -9.22 -8.89
N PRO A 698 20.48 -8.63 -7.71
CA PRO A 698 21.79 -8.70 -7.06
C PRO A 698 22.05 -10.13 -6.54
N ASP A 699 22.70 -10.95 -7.36
CA ASP A 699 22.91 -12.41 -7.16
C ASP A 699 23.53 -12.79 -5.81
N LYS A 700 24.31 -11.89 -5.20
CA LYS A 700 24.88 -12.12 -3.87
C LYS A 700 23.81 -12.27 -2.79
N TYR A 701 22.71 -11.55 -2.92
CA TYR A 701 21.62 -11.47 -1.93
C TYR A 701 20.33 -12.12 -2.39
N VAL A 702 20.05 -12.10 -3.70
CA VAL A 702 18.87 -12.72 -4.31
C VAL A 702 19.27 -14.01 -4.99
N ILE A 703 18.87 -15.13 -4.38
CA ILE A 703 19.19 -16.47 -4.88
C ILE A 703 18.06 -16.93 -5.80
N SER A 704 18.45 -17.38 -6.99
CA SER A 704 17.57 -18.03 -7.95
C SER A 704 17.99 -19.48 -8.10
N ARG A 705 17.05 -20.40 -7.86
CA ARG A 705 17.20 -21.83 -8.16
C ARG A 705 15.83 -22.39 -8.47
N THR A 706 15.65 -22.80 -9.71
CA THR A 706 14.39 -23.37 -10.18
C THR A 706 14.20 -24.82 -9.71
N ARG A 707 12.96 -25.29 -9.69
CA ARG A 707 12.64 -26.70 -9.41
C ARG A 707 13.35 -27.65 -10.37
N ALA A 708 13.43 -27.28 -11.66
CA ALA A 708 14.16 -28.05 -12.66
C ALA A 708 15.66 -28.14 -12.33
N GLN A 709 16.30 -27.02 -12.00
CA GLN A 709 17.71 -26.98 -11.59
C GLN A 709 17.96 -27.83 -10.32
N ARG A 710 17.04 -27.80 -9.33
CA ARG A 710 17.12 -28.69 -8.15
C ARG A 710 16.90 -30.16 -8.49
N ALA A 711 15.98 -30.48 -9.41
CA ALA A 711 15.73 -31.86 -9.81
C ALA A 711 16.97 -32.49 -10.50
N GLU A 712 17.72 -31.69 -11.24
CA GLU A 712 18.94 -32.13 -11.91
C GLU A 712 20.15 -32.24 -10.98
N SER A 713 20.14 -31.58 -9.82
CA SER A 713 21.26 -31.61 -8.88
C SER A 713 21.39 -32.94 -8.14
N ASN A 714 22.63 -33.32 -7.86
CA ASN A 714 22.95 -34.44 -6.96
C ASN A 714 22.87 -34.05 -5.47
N GLU A 715 22.77 -32.75 -5.18
CA GLU A 715 22.49 -32.19 -3.84
C GLU A 715 21.09 -32.54 -3.32
#